data_AF-A0AAE8SDP3-F1
#
_entry.id   AF-A0AAE8SDP3-F1
#
_cell.length_a   1.000
_cell.length_b   1.000
_cell.length_c   1.000
_cell.angle_alpha   90.00
_cell.angle_beta   90.00
_cell.angle_gamma   90.00
#
_symmetry.space_group_name_H-M   'P 1'
#
loop_
_entity.id
_entity.type
_entity.pdbx_description
1 polymer ?
#
loop_
_entity_poly.entity_id
_entity_poly.type
_entity_poly.pdbx_seq_one_letter_code
_entity_poly.pdbx_strand_id
1 'polypeptide(L)'
;MRVALSTLTSIASVIGLPIVSCLLAHGAVVYTQRRSTGQKLSVLQLFMLADRQWLNPVFLLKGRENLKRQMVPIYLWLAAGLILITAVQPPIQAMLIQDEKINVVTCKGHPSMHRNNDVKGCQLPFSDNNTQVVAYDSEPINLNFSPQNLIVKKTSQKLISATGHDIQPYLWSDSPSFSRQNYHMDTRRTLSWYYQKSADDAGRKRLYFASPVANGTSTGVYRHHAARMDSTAKCYQEKSFPKQCEGKKPFKTSLSADWLNIDICVEGSYDIVPWNTTRDKQEHAERMWLALRWDVPKDDEYYPFVEDRNWVLRCESVSRRGWFELPNSINPMPGPLLDEWPSLRKLEVEYNDYYPEGSSREARYPAAEISDEDLENYRGEASDFVADPFNTETLRTPGPLMTTALAMFGNTSFFYAASMADNESSNQTINSICEQASLPLTGLGLQKSQHPWCTRASLGSYETTPSMQGFMTSYFEGFRDGNQTEIMLEMGMFFANEALLTTAASERDARRIYFNPGTTIIKPKKDMAAIVCVSVLIGLQTIGLCVLMWYILHAPTWTNTLDADALAQIGGQLKEWGEPRPDLTQISGIVGVDSARHDADASSVRLSTAHDTSVHSRPIHLSLGGEGLITRSAMKRMGTDSTVVYS
;
A
#
# COMPACT_ATOMS: atom_id res chain seq x y z
N MET A 1 -22.16 6.42 -5.66
CA MET A 1 -21.88 5.28 -6.57
C MET A 1 -22.59 3.99 -6.15
N ARG A 2 -22.49 3.52 -4.89
CA ARG A 2 -23.18 2.30 -4.39
C ARG A 2 -24.70 2.32 -4.60
N VAL A 3 -25.35 3.44 -4.31
CA VAL A 3 -26.80 3.61 -4.53
C VAL A 3 -27.13 3.47 -6.02
N ALA A 4 -26.39 4.16 -6.90
CA ALA A 4 -26.61 4.11 -8.35
C ALA A 4 -26.42 2.70 -8.93
N LEU A 5 -25.35 2.00 -8.54
CA LEU A 5 -25.08 0.64 -9.00
C LEU A 5 -26.17 -0.33 -8.50
N SER A 6 -26.52 -0.25 -7.21
CA SER A 6 -27.58 -1.05 -6.61
C SER A 6 -28.94 -0.77 -7.25
N THR A 7 -29.27 0.49 -7.54
CA THR A 7 -30.52 0.85 -8.21
C THR A 7 -30.57 0.31 -9.63
N LEU A 8 -29.46 0.38 -10.39
CA LEU A 8 -29.42 -0.13 -11.76
C LEU A 8 -29.54 -1.67 -11.80
N THR A 9 -28.87 -2.38 -10.88
CA THR A 9 -29.03 -3.85 -10.76
C THR A 9 -30.44 -4.23 -10.32
N SER A 10 -31.05 -3.46 -9.41
CA SER A 10 -32.43 -3.70 -8.97
C SER A 10 -33.42 -3.46 -10.12
N ILE A 11 -33.29 -2.35 -10.86
CA ILE A 11 -34.14 -2.06 -12.02
C ILE A 11 -33.98 -3.14 -13.10
N ALA A 12 -32.74 -3.56 -13.41
CA ALA A 12 -32.48 -4.63 -14.36
C ALA A 12 -33.10 -5.97 -13.93
N SER A 13 -33.06 -6.29 -12.62
CA SER A 13 -33.67 -7.50 -12.08
C SER A 13 -35.20 -7.49 -12.17
N VAL A 14 -35.83 -6.33 -11.96
CA VAL A 14 -37.30 -6.18 -11.96
C VAL A 14 -37.86 -6.18 -13.38
N ILE A 15 -37.17 -5.54 -14.32
CA ILE A 15 -37.64 -5.38 -15.71
C ILE A 15 -37.22 -6.55 -16.61
N GLY A 16 -36.11 -7.21 -16.31
CA GLY A 16 -35.56 -8.29 -17.16
C GLY A 16 -36.52 -9.46 -17.34
N LEU A 17 -37.14 -9.94 -16.25
CA LEU A 17 -38.05 -11.10 -16.29
C LEU A 17 -39.32 -10.85 -17.15
N PRO A 18 -40.05 -9.73 -17.00
CA PRO A 18 -41.18 -9.40 -17.87
C PRO A 18 -40.80 -9.33 -19.35
N ILE A 19 -39.69 -8.69 -19.70
CA ILE A 19 -39.26 -8.51 -21.10
C ILE A 19 -38.93 -9.85 -21.73
N VAL A 20 -38.10 -10.67 -21.06
CA VAL A 20 -37.70 -11.99 -21.56
C VAL A 20 -38.94 -12.89 -21.70
N SER A 21 -39.87 -12.84 -20.74
CA SER A 21 -41.13 -13.59 -20.80
C SER A 21 -42.02 -13.17 -21.98
N CYS A 22 -42.09 -11.86 -22.28
CA CYS A 22 -42.84 -11.34 -23.42
C CYS A 22 -42.25 -11.84 -24.76
N LEU A 23 -40.93 -11.75 -24.93
CA LEU A 23 -40.24 -12.28 -26.11
C LEU A 23 -40.46 -13.78 -26.27
N LEU A 24 -40.44 -14.54 -25.18
CA LEU A 24 -40.73 -15.98 -25.19
C LEU A 24 -42.20 -16.28 -25.54
N ALA A 25 -43.15 -15.41 -25.19
CA ALA A 25 -44.54 -15.55 -25.60
C ALA A 25 -44.71 -15.35 -27.12
N HIS A 26 -44.01 -14.37 -27.71
CA HIS A 26 -43.95 -14.21 -29.16
C HIS A 26 -43.30 -15.42 -29.85
N GLY A 27 -42.16 -15.90 -29.32
CA GLY A 27 -41.50 -17.10 -29.84
C GLY A 27 -42.35 -18.38 -29.71
N ALA A 28 -43.26 -18.46 -28.73
CA ALA A 28 -44.15 -19.61 -28.56
C ALA A 28 -45.16 -19.70 -29.72
N VAL A 29 -45.66 -18.56 -30.23
CA VAL A 29 -46.53 -18.51 -31.42
C VAL A 29 -45.79 -19.03 -32.66
N VAL A 30 -44.54 -18.61 -32.81
CA VAL A 30 -43.63 -19.00 -33.91
C VAL A 30 -43.37 -20.51 -33.89
N TYR A 31 -43.28 -21.11 -32.70
CA TYR A 31 -43.06 -22.55 -32.51
C TYR A 31 -44.30 -23.43 -32.77
N THR A 32 -45.51 -22.91 -32.53
CA THR A 32 -46.76 -23.67 -32.69
C THR A 32 -47.27 -23.72 -34.14
N GLN A 33 -46.71 -22.87 -35.01
CA GLN A 33 -46.99 -22.85 -36.44
C GLN A 33 -46.34 -24.04 -37.17
N ARG A 34 -47.05 -24.60 -38.15
CA ARG A 34 -46.56 -25.72 -38.99
C ARG A 34 -45.48 -25.24 -39.94
N ARG A 35 -44.24 -25.74 -39.80
CA ARG A 35 -43.15 -25.45 -40.75
C ARG A 35 -42.64 -26.65 -41.53
N SER A 36 -42.94 -27.84 -41.04
CA SER A 36 -42.54 -29.11 -41.66
C SER A 36 -43.71 -30.08 -41.57
N THR A 37 -43.86 -30.93 -42.60
CA THR A 37 -44.88 -31.99 -42.64
C THR A 37 -44.73 -33.00 -41.50
N GLY A 38 -43.54 -33.10 -40.89
CA GLY A 38 -43.24 -33.96 -39.74
C GLY A 38 -43.42 -33.31 -38.35
N GLN A 39 -43.73 -32.02 -38.25
CA GLN A 39 -43.88 -31.32 -36.98
C GLN A 39 -45.27 -31.59 -36.37
N LYS A 40 -45.31 -32.44 -35.34
CA LYS A 40 -46.53 -32.82 -34.60
C LYS A 40 -46.45 -32.28 -33.18
N LEU A 41 -47.45 -31.53 -32.76
CA LEU A 41 -47.60 -30.96 -31.42
C LEU A 41 -48.89 -31.49 -30.80
N SER A 42 -48.87 -31.93 -29.54
CA SER A 42 -50.11 -32.31 -28.84
C SER A 42 -50.90 -31.06 -28.39
N VAL A 43 -52.22 -31.16 -28.29
CA VAL A 43 -53.09 -30.12 -27.68
C VAL A 43 -52.58 -29.73 -26.30
N LEU A 44 -52.15 -30.71 -25.52
CA LEU A 44 -51.64 -30.51 -24.17
C LEU A 44 -50.37 -29.64 -24.19
N GLN A 45 -49.50 -29.82 -25.18
CA GLN A 45 -48.28 -29.03 -25.35
C GLN A 45 -48.60 -27.59 -25.79
N LEU A 46 -49.65 -27.41 -26.58
CA LEU A 46 -50.14 -26.08 -26.98
C LEU A 46 -50.67 -25.29 -25.77
N PHE A 47 -51.51 -25.91 -24.94
CA PHE A 47 -51.98 -25.29 -23.70
C PHE A 47 -50.84 -25.00 -22.71
N MET A 48 -49.87 -25.91 -22.59
CA MET A 48 -48.68 -25.68 -21.74
C MET A 48 -47.87 -24.45 -22.19
N LEU A 49 -47.82 -24.17 -23.50
CA LEU A 49 -47.16 -22.98 -24.05
C LEU A 49 -48.02 -21.70 -23.88
N ALA A 50 -49.34 -21.82 -24.00
CA ALA A 50 -50.29 -20.71 -23.79
C ALA A 50 -50.28 -20.20 -22.35
N ASP A 51 -50.32 -21.12 -21.39
CA ASP A 51 -50.36 -20.83 -19.96
C ASP A 51 -48.99 -20.36 -19.41
N ARG A 52 -47.99 -20.18 -20.28
CA ARG A 52 -46.62 -19.76 -19.94
C ARG A 52 -46.03 -20.62 -18.81
N GLN A 53 -46.23 -21.93 -18.87
CA GLN A 53 -45.81 -22.86 -17.81
C GLN A 53 -44.29 -22.85 -17.54
N TRP A 54 -43.48 -22.22 -18.41
CA TRP A 54 -42.07 -21.93 -18.16
C TRP A 54 -41.81 -20.99 -16.97
N LEU A 55 -42.83 -20.30 -16.45
CA LEU A 55 -42.76 -19.50 -15.22
C LEU A 55 -43.20 -20.26 -13.96
N ASN A 56 -43.74 -21.48 -14.08
CA ASN A 56 -44.29 -22.24 -12.96
C ASN A 56 -43.26 -23.22 -12.36
N PRO A 57 -42.64 -22.91 -11.20
CA PRO A 57 -41.58 -23.74 -10.64
C PRO A 57 -42.09 -25.12 -10.18
N VAL A 58 -43.33 -25.20 -9.69
CA VAL A 58 -43.93 -26.47 -9.22
C VAL A 58 -44.14 -27.43 -10.37
N PHE A 59 -44.56 -26.91 -11.53
CA PHE A 59 -44.74 -27.68 -12.75
C PHE A 59 -43.40 -28.20 -13.30
N LEU A 60 -42.37 -27.35 -13.35
CA LEU A 60 -41.04 -27.73 -13.86
C LEU A 60 -40.32 -28.75 -12.96
N LEU A 61 -40.50 -28.66 -11.63
CA LEU A 61 -39.90 -29.59 -10.66
C LEU A 61 -40.63 -30.94 -10.62
N LYS A 62 -41.96 -30.95 -10.52
CA LYS A 62 -42.77 -32.19 -10.47
C LYS A 62 -42.92 -32.88 -11.82
N GLY A 63 -42.84 -32.13 -12.92
CA GLY A 63 -42.90 -32.66 -14.28
C GLY A 63 -41.70 -33.54 -14.64
N ARG A 64 -40.59 -33.43 -13.92
CA ARG A 64 -39.38 -34.25 -14.10
C ARG A 64 -39.56 -35.70 -13.62
N GLU A 65 -40.43 -35.94 -12.64
CA GLU A 65 -40.62 -37.25 -12.01
C GLU A 65 -41.84 -38.02 -12.53
N ASN A 66 -42.93 -37.33 -12.92
CA ASN A 66 -44.21 -37.97 -13.23
C ASN A 66 -44.69 -37.83 -14.69
N LEU A 67 -44.00 -37.09 -15.56
CA LEU A 67 -44.36 -36.94 -16.97
C LEU A 67 -43.36 -37.68 -17.87
N LYS A 68 -43.84 -38.56 -18.77
CA LYS A 68 -42.98 -39.20 -19.78
C LYS A 68 -42.29 -38.09 -20.61
N ARG A 69 -40.96 -38.18 -20.77
CA ARG A 69 -40.08 -37.23 -21.50
C ARG A 69 -40.61 -36.74 -22.86
N GLN A 70 -41.49 -37.52 -23.50
CA GLN A 70 -42.14 -37.19 -24.78
C GLN A 70 -43.21 -36.08 -24.70
N MET A 71 -43.73 -35.73 -23.51
CA MET A 71 -44.84 -34.79 -23.37
C MET A 71 -44.43 -33.33 -23.23
N VAL A 72 -43.18 -33.00 -22.93
CA VAL A 72 -42.75 -31.60 -22.72
C VAL A 72 -42.00 -31.08 -23.95
N PRO A 73 -42.44 -29.98 -24.60
CA PRO A 73 -41.78 -29.47 -25.78
C PRO A 73 -40.39 -28.89 -25.43
N ILE A 74 -39.40 -29.08 -26.32
CA ILE A 74 -38.02 -28.62 -26.10
C ILE A 74 -37.94 -27.10 -25.88
N TYR A 75 -38.84 -26.35 -26.54
CA TYR A 75 -38.99 -24.91 -26.38
C TYR A 75 -39.28 -24.52 -24.92
N LEU A 76 -40.09 -25.31 -24.20
CA LEU A 76 -40.43 -25.02 -22.80
C LEU A 76 -39.20 -25.08 -21.88
N TRP A 77 -38.31 -26.04 -22.12
CA TRP A 77 -37.06 -26.18 -21.36
C TRP A 77 -36.06 -25.06 -21.66
N LEU A 78 -35.95 -24.66 -22.93
CA LEU A 78 -35.10 -23.53 -23.32
C LEU A 78 -35.63 -22.19 -22.77
N ALA A 79 -36.95 -21.99 -22.81
CA ALA A 79 -37.63 -20.84 -22.22
C ALA A 79 -37.44 -20.78 -20.69
N ALA A 80 -37.64 -21.90 -20.00
CA ALA A 80 -37.42 -22.00 -18.55
C ALA A 80 -35.94 -21.76 -18.19
N GLY A 81 -35.00 -22.28 -18.99
CA GLY A 81 -33.57 -22.04 -18.82
C GLY A 81 -33.18 -20.57 -18.96
N LEU A 82 -33.71 -19.87 -19.97
CA LEU A 82 -33.45 -18.45 -20.19
C LEU A 82 -34.03 -17.58 -19.06
N ILE A 83 -35.21 -17.92 -18.57
CA ILE A 83 -35.82 -17.27 -17.40
C ILE A 83 -35.00 -17.54 -16.14
N LEU A 84 -34.52 -18.76 -15.94
CA LEU A 84 -33.69 -19.13 -14.79
C LEU A 84 -32.36 -18.34 -14.79
N ILE A 85 -31.68 -18.24 -15.93
CA ILE A 85 -30.46 -17.43 -16.07
C ILE A 85 -30.75 -15.96 -15.72
N THR A 86 -31.86 -15.42 -16.24
CA THR A 86 -32.29 -14.04 -15.97
C THR A 86 -32.61 -13.79 -14.49
N ALA A 87 -33.23 -14.76 -13.82
CA ALA A 87 -33.61 -14.67 -12.41
C ALA A 87 -32.41 -14.82 -11.45
N VAL A 88 -31.47 -15.71 -11.80
CA VAL A 88 -30.34 -16.07 -10.94
C VAL A 88 -29.16 -15.10 -11.08
N GLN A 89 -29.07 -14.35 -12.17
CA GLN A 89 -27.97 -13.42 -12.41
C GLN A 89 -27.85 -12.29 -11.35
N PRO A 90 -28.91 -11.56 -10.97
CA PRO A 90 -28.82 -10.52 -9.93
C PRO A 90 -28.32 -10.99 -8.56
N PRO A 91 -28.83 -12.11 -7.96
CA PRO A 91 -28.32 -12.58 -6.68
C PRO A 91 -26.88 -13.11 -6.77
N ILE A 92 -26.50 -13.75 -7.88
CA ILE A 92 -25.12 -14.17 -8.11
C ILE A 92 -24.17 -12.95 -8.17
N GLN A 93 -24.55 -11.88 -8.86
CA GLN A 93 -23.76 -10.66 -8.92
C GLN A 93 -23.61 -10.02 -7.53
N ALA A 94 -24.67 -9.96 -6.74
CA ALA A 94 -24.64 -9.41 -5.38
C ALA A 94 -23.77 -10.24 -4.41
N MET A 95 -23.72 -11.56 -4.59
CA MET A 95 -22.94 -12.47 -3.75
C MET A 95 -21.45 -12.50 -4.12
N LEU A 96 -21.14 -12.43 -5.42
CA LEU A 96 -19.78 -12.56 -5.93
C LEU A 96 -18.97 -11.24 -5.89
N ILE A 97 -19.63 -10.09 -5.98
CA ILE A 97 -18.96 -8.78 -5.88
C ILE A 97 -18.77 -8.45 -4.39
N GLN A 98 -17.60 -8.81 -3.85
CA GLN A 98 -17.23 -8.44 -2.49
C GLN A 98 -16.76 -6.98 -2.44
N ASP A 99 -17.19 -6.26 -1.41
CA ASP A 99 -16.73 -4.90 -1.13
C ASP A 99 -15.47 -4.94 -0.26
N GLU A 100 -14.41 -4.24 -0.68
CA GLU A 100 -13.20 -4.00 0.10
C GLU A 100 -13.21 -2.57 0.63
N LYS A 101 -12.89 -2.39 1.91
CA LYS A 101 -12.70 -1.08 2.53
C LYS A 101 -11.23 -0.70 2.39
N ILE A 102 -10.96 0.39 1.67
CA ILE A 102 -9.62 0.96 1.57
C ILE A 102 -9.63 2.37 2.14
N ASN A 103 -8.55 2.77 2.81
CA ASN A 103 -8.38 4.15 3.25
C ASN A 103 -7.62 4.91 2.17
N VAL A 104 -8.16 6.05 1.76
CA VAL A 104 -7.53 6.91 0.75
C VAL A 104 -7.41 8.33 1.26
N VAL A 105 -6.43 9.03 0.70
CA VAL A 105 -6.34 10.48 0.82
C VAL A 105 -7.51 11.09 0.07
N THR A 106 -8.24 12.01 0.72
CA THR A 106 -9.28 12.80 0.08
C THR A 106 -8.89 14.28 0.15
N CYS A 107 -9.69 15.16 -0.47
CA CYS A 107 -9.54 16.60 -0.27
C CYS A 107 -9.55 17.00 1.20
N LYS A 108 -10.31 16.29 2.04
CA LYS A 108 -10.21 16.41 3.49
C LYS A 108 -8.94 15.68 3.94
N GLY A 109 -8.00 16.45 4.47
CA GLY A 109 -6.72 15.96 4.98
C GLY A 109 -5.53 16.35 4.12
N HIS A 110 -5.69 16.48 2.80
CA HIS A 110 -4.56 16.73 1.90
C HIS A 110 -3.71 17.94 2.36
N PRO A 111 -2.38 17.79 2.50
CA PRO A 111 -1.53 18.83 3.08
C PRO A 111 -1.42 20.09 2.21
N SER A 112 -1.72 19.98 0.90
CA SER A 112 -1.73 21.12 -0.01
C SER A 112 -3.05 21.92 0.04
N MET A 113 -2.96 23.20 0.38
CA MET A 113 -4.05 24.15 0.19
C MET A 113 -4.16 24.53 -1.31
N HIS A 114 -5.22 24.10 -1.98
CA HIS A 114 -5.50 24.51 -3.35
C HIS A 114 -6.34 25.78 -3.35
N ARG A 115 -5.68 26.93 -3.58
CA ARG A 115 -6.33 28.21 -3.86
C ARG A 115 -6.70 28.42 -5.34
N ASN A 116 -6.30 27.51 -6.24
CA ASN A 116 -6.62 27.65 -7.66
C ASN A 116 -8.08 27.28 -7.90
N ASN A 117 -8.86 28.28 -8.31
CA ASN A 117 -10.26 28.16 -8.74
C ASN A 117 -10.45 27.18 -9.93
N ASP A 118 -9.37 26.85 -10.66
CA ASP A 118 -9.41 26.02 -11.88
C ASP A 118 -9.34 24.50 -11.62
N VAL A 119 -8.84 24.06 -10.46
CA VAL A 119 -8.85 22.63 -10.11
C VAL A 119 -10.15 22.34 -9.35
N LYS A 120 -11.17 21.85 -10.06
CA LYS A 120 -12.52 21.55 -9.53
C LYS A 120 -12.57 20.51 -8.38
N GLY A 121 -11.44 19.99 -7.92
CA GLY A 121 -11.37 18.89 -6.94
C GLY A 121 -11.51 19.34 -5.48
N CYS A 122 -10.71 20.31 -5.03
CA CYS A 122 -10.61 20.67 -3.61
C CYS A 122 -10.55 22.20 -3.44
N GLN A 123 -11.71 22.86 -3.44
CA GLN A 123 -11.81 24.34 -3.48
C GLN A 123 -11.82 25.05 -2.12
N LEU A 124 -11.69 24.33 -0.99
CA LEU A 124 -11.78 24.92 0.35
C LEU A 124 -10.66 24.43 1.27
N PRO A 125 -10.11 25.30 2.14
CA PRO A 125 -9.22 24.87 3.21
C PRO A 125 -10.04 24.09 4.24
N PHE A 126 -10.02 22.77 4.14
CA PHE A 126 -10.54 21.93 5.21
C PHE A 126 -9.46 21.85 6.29
N SER A 127 -9.67 22.54 7.42
CA SER A 127 -8.90 22.26 8.63
C SER A 127 -9.25 20.84 9.09
N ASP A 128 -8.42 19.87 8.74
CA ASP A 128 -8.60 18.49 9.15
C ASP A 128 -7.89 18.24 10.47
N ASN A 129 -8.66 18.08 11.55
CA ASN A 129 -8.12 17.72 12.88
C ASN A 129 -7.39 16.36 12.87
N ASN A 130 -7.56 15.55 11.83
CA ASN A 130 -6.91 14.24 11.71
C ASN A 130 -5.52 14.32 11.05
N THR A 131 -5.14 15.46 10.48
CA THR A 131 -3.79 15.64 9.91
C THR A 131 -2.85 16.19 10.96
N GLN A 132 -1.76 15.48 11.22
CA GLN A 132 -0.78 15.85 12.24
C GLN A 132 0.63 15.83 11.66
N VAL A 133 1.48 16.75 12.12
CA VAL A 133 2.92 16.70 11.81
C VAL A 133 3.55 15.69 12.75
N VAL A 134 4.16 14.65 12.21
CA VAL A 134 4.80 13.58 13.00
C VAL A 134 6.32 13.69 13.04
N ALA A 135 6.92 14.35 12.06
CA ALA A 135 8.35 14.59 12.00
C ALA A 135 8.67 15.74 11.03
N TYR A 136 9.95 16.10 10.99
CA TYR A 136 10.53 17.03 10.03
C TYR A 136 11.67 16.33 9.28
N ASP A 137 11.81 16.62 8.00
CA ASP A 137 12.84 16.05 7.14
C ASP A 137 14.06 16.97 7.01
N SER A 138 15.24 16.37 6.84
CA SER A 138 16.51 17.07 6.63
C SER A 138 16.66 17.42 5.16
N GLU A 139 16.34 18.67 4.81
CA GLU A 139 16.43 19.15 3.43
C GLU A 139 17.89 19.37 2.99
N PRO A 140 18.26 19.21 1.71
CA PRO A 140 19.63 19.40 1.23
C PRO A 140 20.23 20.75 1.61
N ILE A 141 19.42 21.82 1.61
CA ILE A 141 19.86 23.15 2.02
C ILE A 141 20.24 23.17 3.51
N ASN A 142 19.41 22.63 4.39
CA ASN A 142 19.66 22.62 5.84
C ASN A 142 20.93 21.80 6.16
N LEU A 143 21.13 20.70 5.43
CA LEU A 143 22.36 19.89 5.53
C LEU A 143 23.59 20.69 5.10
N ASN A 144 23.49 21.47 4.02
CA ASN A 144 24.60 22.27 3.51
C ASN A 144 25.00 23.41 4.47
N PHE A 145 24.05 23.92 5.26
CA PHE A 145 24.29 25.03 6.18
C PHE A 145 24.49 24.60 7.64
N SER A 146 24.42 23.30 7.95
CA SER A 146 24.52 22.79 9.32
C SER A 146 25.86 23.14 10.01
N PRO A 147 25.84 23.75 11.21
CA PRO A 147 27.04 24.23 11.89
C PRO A 147 27.85 23.09 12.50
N GLN A 148 29.14 23.00 12.13
CA GLN A 148 30.01 21.87 12.48
C GLN A 148 30.07 21.59 13.99
N ASN A 149 30.38 22.62 14.76
CA ASN A 149 30.59 22.56 16.21
C ASN A 149 29.40 21.97 16.98
N LEU A 150 28.16 22.30 16.58
CA LEU A 150 26.95 21.79 17.20
C LEU A 150 26.81 20.30 16.91
N ILE A 151 27.06 19.88 15.68
CA ILE A 151 27.03 18.46 15.29
C ILE A 151 28.13 17.68 16.02
N VAL A 152 29.36 18.20 16.03
CA VAL A 152 30.50 17.60 16.74
C VAL A 152 30.20 17.45 18.23
N LYS A 153 29.61 18.47 18.88
CA LYS A 153 29.22 18.42 20.29
C LYS A 153 28.14 17.37 20.56
N LYS A 154 27.07 17.34 19.76
CA LYS A 154 26.00 16.33 19.87
C LYS A 154 26.56 14.92 19.68
N THR A 155 27.44 14.75 18.70
CA THR A 155 28.14 13.49 18.42
C THR A 155 29.00 13.07 19.62
N SER A 156 29.82 13.98 20.16
CA SER A 156 30.67 13.73 21.32
C SER A 156 29.86 13.30 22.55
N GLN A 157 28.74 13.98 22.84
CA GLN A 157 27.84 13.63 23.92
C GLN A 157 27.29 12.20 23.78
N LYS A 158 26.88 11.80 22.56
CA LYS A 158 26.42 10.43 22.28
C LYS A 158 27.54 9.41 22.42
N LEU A 159 28.74 9.70 21.89
CA LEU A 159 29.90 8.80 22.00
C LEU A 159 30.29 8.53 23.46
N ILE A 160 30.12 9.52 24.33
CA ILE A 160 30.44 9.42 25.76
C ILE A 160 29.34 8.69 26.54
N SER A 161 28.07 9.03 26.30
CA SER A 161 26.94 8.57 27.14
C SER A 161 26.27 7.29 26.65
N ALA A 162 26.34 6.98 25.36
CA ALA A 162 25.61 5.86 24.79
C ALA A 162 26.22 4.51 25.16
N THR A 163 25.35 3.54 25.40
CA THR A 163 25.71 2.13 25.54
C THR A 163 25.20 1.31 24.36
N GLY A 164 25.83 0.16 24.09
CA GLY A 164 25.42 -0.71 23.00
C GLY A 164 23.98 -1.22 23.12
N HIS A 165 23.43 -1.23 24.34
CA HIS A 165 22.07 -1.69 24.64
C HIS A 165 21.04 -0.57 24.73
N ASP A 166 21.45 0.69 24.56
CA ASP A 166 20.53 1.81 24.57
C ASP A 166 19.64 1.78 23.33
N ILE A 167 18.35 2.08 23.53
CA ILE A 167 17.39 2.22 22.44
C ILE A 167 17.71 3.49 21.66
N GLN A 168 18.05 3.32 20.38
CA GLN A 168 18.32 4.40 19.44
C GLN A 168 17.03 4.73 18.66
N PRO A 169 16.38 5.87 18.93
CA PRO A 169 15.08 6.18 18.32
C PRO A 169 15.18 6.43 16.82
N TYR A 170 16.33 6.91 16.33
CA TYR A 170 16.56 7.26 14.93
C TYR A 170 17.27 6.16 14.13
N LEU A 171 17.46 4.97 14.73
CA LEU A 171 18.07 3.81 14.10
C LEU A 171 17.00 3.02 13.33
N TRP A 172 17.17 2.92 12.01
CA TRP A 172 16.33 2.14 11.12
C TRP A 172 17.08 0.92 10.57
N SER A 173 16.34 -0.05 10.05
CA SER A 173 16.87 -1.28 9.45
C SER A 173 16.33 -1.47 8.05
N ASP A 174 17.17 -1.89 7.09
CA ASP A 174 16.67 -2.41 5.80
C ASP A 174 16.19 -3.87 5.92
N SER A 175 16.42 -4.54 7.06
CA SER A 175 16.01 -5.94 7.23
C SER A 175 14.50 -6.03 7.51
N PRO A 176 13.73 -6.80 6.70
CA PRO A 176 12.31 -6.98 6.95
C PRO A 176 12.08 -7.65 8.31
N SER A 177 11.05 -7.21 9.03
CA SER A 177 10.73 -7.79 10.34
C SER A 177 10.42 -9.28 10.21
N PHE A 178 11.32 -10.14 10.70
CA PHE A 178 11.04 -11.57 10.82
C PHE A 178 10.01 -11.80 11.93
N SER A 179 8.78 -12.11 11.52
CA SER A 179 7.70 -12.79 12.27
C SER A 179 7.10 -12.09 13.51
N ARG A 180 5.78 -12.25 13.65
CA ARG A 180 4.88 -11.64 14.65
C ARG A 180 5.09 -12.05 16.12
N GLN A 181 6.16 -12.77 16.47
CA GLN A 181 6.16 -13.54 17.72
C GLN A 181 6.75 -12.85 18.96
N ASN A 182 7.53 -11.77 18.86
CA ASN A 182 8.15 -11.14 20.06
C ASN A 182 8.17 -9.60 20.00
N TYR A 183 6.99 -8.97 20.09
CA TYR A 183 6.86 -7.50 20.09
C TYR A 183 7.49 -6.81 21.33
N HIS A 184 7.71 -7.56 22.42
CA HIS A 184 8.25 -7.04 23.68
C HIS A 184 9.79 -7.02 23.76
N MET A 185 10.49 -7.53 22.74
CA MET A 185 11.95 -7.69 22.70
C MET A 185 12.53 -7.15 21.38
N ASP A 186 12.05 -6.01 20.88
CA ASP A 186 12.60 -5.40 19.65
C ASP A 186 13.97 -4.76 19.90
N THR A 187 14.95 -5.62 20.17
CA THR A 187 16.36 -5.29 20.36
C THR A 187 17.01 -4.73 19.09
N ARG A 188 16.33 -4.78 17.93
CA ARG A 188 16.78 -4.17 16.66
C ARG A 188 16.90 -2.65 16.71
N ARG A 189 16.37 -2.02 17.76
CA ARG A 189 16.57 -0.59 18.05
C ARG A 189 17.86 -0.30 18.80
N THR A 190 18.61 -1.32 19.17
CA THR A 190 19.90 -1.18 19.85
C THR A 190 21.02 -1.48 18.87
N LEU A 191 22.16 -0.81 19.03
CA LEU A 191 23.34 -1.09 18.18
C LEU A 191 23.86 -2.51 18.43
N SER A 192 23.85 -2.99 19.68
CA SER A 192 24.35 -4.32 20.05
C SER A 192 23.75 -5.46 19.23
N TRP A 193 22.47 -5.36 18.82
CA TRP A 193 21.80 -6.38 18.02
C TRP A 193 22.46 -6.59 16.65
N TYR A 194 22.96 -5.53 16.01
CA TYR A 194 23.64 -5.61 14.71
C TYR A 194 25.07 -6.15 14.81
N TYR A 195 25.63 -6.20 16.01
CA TYR A 195 27.00 -6.66 16.28
C TYR A 195 27.05 -7.95 17.10
N GLN A 196 25.91 -8.51 17.47
CA GLN A 196 25.82 -9.79 18.17
C GLN A 196 26.18 -10.93 17.19
N LYS A 197 27.36 -11.52 17.35
CA LYS A 197 27.79 -12.69 16.57
C LYS A 197 26.87 -13.88 16.84
N SER A 198 25.91 -14.13 15.96
CA SER A 198 25.35 -15.46 15.77
C SER A 198 26.30 -16.28 14.88
N ALA A 199 26.47 -17.58 15.19
CA ALA A 199 27.29 -18.50 14.41
C ALA A 199 26.84 -18.61 12.93
N ASP A 200 25.59 -18.24 12.62
CA ASP A 200 25.01 -18.29 11.28
C ASP A 200 25.13 -16.97 10.49
N ASP A 201 25.63 -15.87 11.10
CA ASP A 201 25.59 -14.50 10.52
C ASP A 201 26.96 -13.97 10.08
N ALA A 202 27.99 -14.82 10.00
CA ALA A 202 29.34 -14.47 9.55
C ALA A 202 29.37 -14.13 8.03
N GLY A 203 28.75 -13.01 7.64
CA GLY A 203 28.70 -12.56 6.25
C GLY A 203 27.57 -11.61 5.88
N ARG A 204 26.58 -11.35 6.76
CA ARG A 204 25.56 -10.34 6.46
C ARG A 204 26.15 -8.93 6.59
N LYS A 205 26.05 -8.13 5.52
CA LYS A 205 26.26 -6.68 5.59
C LYS A 205 25.32 -6.11 6.65
N ARG A 206 25.86 -5.26 7.52
CA ARG A 206 25.12 -4.54 8.56
C ARG A 206 24.27 -3.47 7.86
N LEU A 207 22.97 -3.71 7.77
CA LEU A 207 22.05 -2.85 7.03
C LEU A 207 21.19 -2.04 8.01
N TYR A 208 21.82 -1.07 8.67
CA TYR A 208 21.11 -0.07 9.46
C TYR A 208 21.49 1.33 8.99
N PHE A 209 20.63 2.30 9.26
CA PHE A 209 20.83 3.68 8.85
C PHE A 209 20.22 4.65 9.86
N ALA A 210 20.70 5.89 9.83
CA ALA A 210 20.12 7.00 10.58
C ALA A 210 19.10 7.75 9.70
N SER A 211 18.04 8.26 10.31
CA SER A 211 17.04 9.14 9.67
C SER A 211 16.62 10.21 10.69
N PRO A 212 16.24 11.44 10.28
CA PRO A 212 15.71 12.43 11.22
C PRO A 212 14.35 12.03 11.80
N VAL A 213 13.71 11.02 11.21
CA VAL A 213 12.42 10.48 11.65
C VAL A 213 12.63 9.32 12.59
N ALA A 214 11.94 9.31 13.73
CA ALA A 214 12.03 8.20 14.68
C ALA A 214 11.50 6.89 14.05
N ASN A 215 12.21 5.79 14.27
CA ASN A 215 11.79 4.45 13.87
C ASN A 215 10.39 4.14 14.42
N GLY A 216 9.56 3.48 13.62
CA GLY A 216 8.18 3.14 13.94
C GLY A 216 7.18 4.24 13.60
N THR A 217 7.65 5.40 13.11
CA THR A 217 6.77 6.43 12.55
C THR A 217 6.09 5.88 11.30
N SER A 218 4.78 5.99 11.25
CA SER A 218 3.99 5.76 10.04
C SER A 218 3.31 7.05 9.61
N THR A 219 3.13 7.22 8.30
CA THR A 219 2.47 8.37 7.68
C THR A 219 0.99 8.10 7.37
N GLY A 220 0.46 6.94 7.77
CA GLY A 220 -0.94 6.58 7.56
C GLY A 220 -1.25 6.37 6.08
N VAL A 221 -2.18 7.11 5.48
CA VAL A 221 -2.43 7.03 4.03
C VAL A 221 -1.46 7.85 3.19
N TYR A 222 -0.63 8.69 3.80
CA TYR A 222 0.35 9.48 3.05
C TYR A 222 1.58 8.70 2.67
N ARG A 223 2.15 9.09 1.53
CA ARG A 223 3.44 8.60 1.07
C ARG A 223 4.42 9.76 1.12
N HIS A 224 5.28 9.73 2.13
CA HIS A 224 6.35 10.72 2.31
C HIS A 224 7.70 10.04 2.22
N HIS A 225 8.68 10.81 1.77
CA HIS A 225 10.07 10.44 1.87
C HIS A 225 10.75 11.12 3.06
N ALA A 226 11.81 10.51 3.56
CA ALA A 226 12.71 11.12 4.53
C ALA A 226 14.16 10.85 4.16
N ALA A 227 15.04 11.75 4.56
CA ALA A 227 16.48 11.59 4.41
C ALA A 227 16.96 10.40 5.24
N ARG A 228 17.96 9.71 4.72
CA ARG A 228 18.71 8.69 5.43
C ARG A 228 20.19 8.73 5.11
N MET A 229 20.98 8.35 6.09
CA MET A 229 22.43 8.18 5.95
C MET A 229 22.88 6.87 6.58
N ASP A 230 23.73 6.15 5.87
CA ASP A 230 24.38 4.95 6.35
C ASP A 230 25.89 5.02 6.10
N SER A 231 26.67 4.45 7.01
CA SER A 231 28.12 4.51 6.97
C SER A 231 28.71 3.15 7.30
N THR A 232 29.75 2.78 6.58
CA THR A 232 30.52 1.55 6.79
C THR A 232 32.00 1.88 6.92
N ALA A 233 32.75 1.10 7.70
CA ALA A 233 34.19 1.28 7.88
C ALA A 233 34.94 -0.02 7.61
N LYS A 234 36.16 0.09 7.09
CA LYS A 234 37.13 -1.00 6.98
C LYS A 234 38.49 -0.54 7.46
N CYS A 235 39.09 -1.28 8.38
CA CYS A 235 40.36 -0.91 9.00
C CYS A 235 41.43 -1.96 8.76
N TYR A 236 42.61 -1.49 8.35
CA TYR A 236 43.75 -2.30 7.99
C TYR A 236 44.96 -1.87 8.83
N GLN A 237 45.69 -2.83 9.38
CA GLN A 237 46.99 -2.54 9.98
C GLN A 237 48.01 -2.27 8.87
N GLU A 238 48.73 -1.15 9.00
CA GLU A 238 49.74 -0.71 8.06
C GLU A 238 51.10 -0.62 8.75
N LYS A 239 52.18 -0.63 7.96
CA LYS A 239 53.54 -0.57 8.50
C LYS A 239 54.00 0.85 8.84
N SER A 240 53.43 1.85 8.17
CA SER A 240 53.88 3.24 8.26
C SER A 240 52.73 4.21 8.22
N PHE A 241 52.81 5.25 9.05
CA PHE A 241 51.90 6.38 9.01
C PHE A 241 52.27 7.32 7.84
N PRO A 242 51.29 7.96 7.19
CA PRO A 242 51.56 8.88 6.08
C PRO A 242 52.45 10.05 6.52
N LYS A 243 53.40 10.44 5.66
CA LYS A 243 54.25 11.62 5.91
C LYS A 243 53.45 12.92 5.89
N GLN A 244 52.40 12.97 5.07
CA GLN A 244 51.50 14.10 4.94
C GLN A 244 50.07 13.57 4.88
N CYS A 245 49.19 14.09 5.74
CA CYS A 245 47.76 13.84 5.62
C CYS A 245 47.23 14.56 4.37
N GLU A 246 46.63 13.82 3.46
CA GLU A 246 46.11 14.33 2.19
C GLU A 246 44.86 15.21 2.38
N GLY A 247 44.64 16.18 1.48
CA GLY A 247 43.46 17.04 1.49
C GLY A 247 43.76 18.54 1.58
N LYS A 248 42.73 19.37 1.41
CA LYS A 248 42.84 20.84 1.44
C LYS A 248 43.08 21.35 2.86
N LYS A 249 42.27 20.87 3.81
CA LYS A 249 42.38 21.17 5.24
C LYS A 249 42.13 19.89 6.05
N PRO A 250 43.07 18.93 6.01
CA PRO A 250 42.92 17.69 6.76
C PRO A 250 42.90 17.97 8.26
N PHE A 251 42.23 17.11 9.02
CA PHE A 251 42.32 17.15 10.48
C PHE A 251 43.56 16.39 10.93
N LYS A 252 44.42 17.05 11.70
CA LYS A 252 45.66 16.49 12.25
C LYS A 252 45.74 16.85 13.72
N THR A 253 46.03 15.88 14.56
CA THR A 253 46.34 16.10 15.97
C THR A 253 47.35 15.06 16.44
N SER A 254 48.17 15.43 17.41
CA SER A 254 49.20 14.56 17.96
C SER A 254 49.37 14.81 19.44
N LEU A 255 49.67 13.76 20.19
CA LEU A 255 50.04 13.84 21.59
C LEU A 255 51.43 13.22 21.76
N SER A 256 52.35 13.97 22.35
CA SER A 256 53.68 13.50 22.73
C SER A 256 53.83 13.66 24.23
N ALA A 257 54.01 12.54 24.93
CA ALA A 257 54.14 12.50 26.38
C ALA A 257 55.23 11.49 26.75
N ASP A 258 56.37 11.97 27.25
CA ASP A 258 57.60 11.21 27.53
C ASP A 258 57.95 10.22 26.40
N TRP A 259 57.66 8.93 26.60
CA TRP A 259 57.96 7.84 25.66
C TRP A 259 56.79 7.50 24.72
N LEU A 260 55.63 8.15 24.84
CA LEU A 260 54.43 7.85 24.04
C LEU A 260 54.17 8.96 23.02
N ASN A 261 54.04 8.56 21.76
CA ASN A 261 53.62 9.42 20.66
C ASN A 261 52.36 8.84 20.01
N ILE A 262 51.30 9.64 19.93
CA ILE A 262 50.04 9.28 19.26
C ILE A 262 49.82 10.28 18.14
N ASP A 263 49.70 9.79 16.91
CA ASP A 263 49.44 10.60 15.72
C ASP A 263 48.09 10.24 15.12
N ILE A 264 47.27 11.25 14.82
CA ILE A 264 45.95 11.11 14.22
C ILE A 264 45.85 12.01 12.99
N CYS A 265 45.41 11.43 11.88
CA CYS A 265 45.21 12.13 10.62
C CYS A 265 43.89 11.68 9.99
N VAL A 266 43.04 12.63 9.62
CA VAL A 266 41.88 12.39 8.76
C VAL A 266 42.05 13.21 7.50
N GLU A 267 42.05 12.53 6.37
CA GLU A 267 42.25 13.13 5.06
C GLU A 267 41.02 13.95 4.65
N GLY A 268 41.22 14.97 3.82
CA GLY A 268 40.14 15.79 3.26
C GLY A 268 40.11 17.23 3.77
N SER A 269 38.90 17.75 4.01
CA SER A 269 38.69 19.12 4.53
C SER A 269 37.73 19.05 5.72
N TYR A 270 38.15 19.53 6.88
CA TYR A 270 37.26 19.54 8.04
C TYR A 270 36.17 20.61 7.95
N ASP A 271 36.21 21.57 7.02
CA ASP A 271 35.31 22.73 6.96
C ASP A 271 34.36 22.75 5.74
N ILE A 272 34.28 21.65 4.99
CA ILE A 272 33.51 21.57 3.73
C ILE A 272 32.46 20.47 3.85
N VAL A 273 31.24 20.75 3.36
CA VAL A 273 30.18 19.75 3.22
C VAL A 273 30.52 18.79 2.08
N PRO A 274 30.53 17.47 2.30
CA PRO A 274 30.90 16.51 1.26
C PRO A 274 29.75 16.18 0.29
N TRP A 275 28.54 16.66 0.58
CA TRP A 275 27.32 16.34 -0.15
C TRP A 275 26.92 17.47 -1.10
N ASN A 276 26.51 17.10 -2.32
CA ASN A 276 25.85 17.99 -3.25
C ASN A 276 24.40 18.25 -2.82
N THR A 277 23.78 19.27 -3.40
CA THR A 277 22.41 19.69 -3.07
C THR A 277 21.29 18.88 -3.73
N THR A 278 21.64 17.89 -4.56
CA THR A 278 20.66 16.91 -5.08
C THR A 278 20.13 15.99 -3.98
N ARG A 279 18.91 15.46 -4.15
CA ARG A 279 18.29 14.40 -3.33
C ARG A 279 18.58 12.99 -3.86
N ASP A 280 19.23 12.89 -5.00
CA ASP A 280 19.68 11.60 -5.52
C ASP A 280 20.68 10.95 -4.57
N LYS A 281 20.84 9.64 -4.72
CA LYS A 281 21.79 8.88 -3.93
C LYS A 281 23.20 9.42 -4.17
N GLN A 282 23.88 9.72 -3.08
CA GLN A 282 25.28 10.13 -3.09
C GLN A 282 26.10 9.20 -2.21
N GLU A 283 27.34 8.97 -2.60
CA GLU A 283 28.32 8.21 -1.83
C GLU A 283 29.58 9.07 -1.64
N HIS A 284 30.11 9.05 -0.42
CA HIS A 284 31.32 9.77 -0.04
C HIS A 284 32.25 8.84 0.71
N ALA A 285 33.54 8.89 0.36
CA ALA A 285 34.57 8.09 0.99
C ALA A 285 35.54 8.98 1.77
N GLU A 286 35.86 8.58 3.00
CA GLU A 286 36.82 9.26 3.85
C GLU A 286 37.89 8.27 4.32
N ARG A 287 39.07 8.80 4.68
CA ARG A 287 40.18 8.01 5.20
C ARG A 287 40.74 8.60 6.47
N MET A 288 40.97 7.74 7.45
CA MET A 288 41.56 8.07 8.74
C MET A 288 42.76 7.18 9.02
N TRP A 289 43.76 7.76 9.67
CA TRP A 289 44.97 7.13 10.14
C TRP A 289 45.13 7.36 11.63
N LEU A 290 45.49 6.29 12.34
CA LEU A 290 45.82 6.27 13.75
C LEU A 290 47.18 5.61 13.90
N ALA A 291 48.11 6.24 14.60
CA ALA A 291 49.37 5.61 14.97
C ALA A 291 49.66 5.79 16.45
N LEU A 292 50.13 4.71 17.05
CA LEU A 292 50.68 4.72 18.39
C LEU A 292 52.12 4.24 18.33
N ARG A 293 53.04 5.08 18.81
CA ARG A 293 54.49 4.85 18.78
C ARG A 293 55.07 5.04 20.16
N TRP A 294 55.93 4.11 20.54
CA TRP A 294 56.74 4.15 21.72
C TRP A 294 58.15 4.57 21.33
N ASP A 295 58.62 5.67 21.89
CA ASP A 295 59.97 6.21 21.74
C ASP A 295 60.68 6.14 23.10
N VAL A 296 61.08 4.93 23.48
CA VAL A 296 61.81 4.68 24.73
C VAL A 296 63.31 4.88 24.45
N PRO A 297 64.04 5.69 25.24
CA PRO A 297 65.49 5.83 25.11
C PRO A 297 66.19 4.46 25.18
N LYS A 298 67.09 4.18 24.22
CA LYS A 298 67.75 2.88 24.06
C LYS A 298 68.60 2.42 25.26
N ASP A 299 68.89 3.32 26.21
CA ASP A 299 69.73 3.05 27.37
C ASP A 299 68.95 2.53 28.60
N ASP A 300 67.61 2.50 28.56
CA ASP A 300 66.78 1.95 29.65
C ASP A 300 66.51 0.45 29.41
N GLU A 301 67.37 -0.38 29.99
CA GLU A 301 67.36 -1.86 29.91
C GLU A 301 66.10 -2.52 30.52
N TYR A 302 65.18 -1.73 31.09
CA TYR A 302 64.01 -2.20 31.84
C TYR A 302 62.80 -2.58 30.98
N TYR A 303 62.76 -2.21 29.68
CA TYR A 303 61.60 -2.45 28.81
C TYR A 303 61.95 -3.21 27.50
N PRO A 304 62.10 -4.55 27.54
CA PRO A 304 62.39 -5.35 26.34
C PRO A 304 61.19 -5.58 25.38
N PHE A 305 60.04 -4.93 25.58
CA PHE A 305 58.78 -5.20 24.85
C PHE A 305 58.24 -4.00 24.02
N VAL A 306 59.13 -3.11 23.57
CA VAL A 306 58.74 -1.81 22.98
C VAL A 306 58.38 -1.91 21.48
N GLU A 307 59.08 -2.73 20.69
CA GLU A 307 58.84 -2.81 19.24
C GLU A 307 57.51 -3.49 18.87
N ASP A 308 57.05 -4.48 19.64
CA ASP A 308 55.78 -5.21 19.41
C ASP A 308 54.51 -4.41 19.78
N ARG A 309 54.68 -3.17 20.28
CA ARG A 309 53.56 -2.29 20.67
C ARG A 309 53.34 -1.11 19.74
N ASN A 310 54.24 -0.88 18.78
CA ASN A 310 54.03 0.13 17.75
C ASN A 310 53.03 -0.39 16.72
N TRP A 311 51.99 0.39 16.43
CA TRP A 311 51.03 0.04 15.40
C TRP A 311 50.52 1.26 14.66
N VAL A 312 50.17 1.04 13.40
CA VAL A 312 49.52 2.02 12.54
C VAL A 312 48.27 1.37 11.97
N LEU A 313 47.17 2.09 12.03
CA LEU A 313 45.88 1.66 11.51
C LEU A 313 45.40 2.65 10.46
N ARG A 314 45.00 2.14 9.29
CA ARG A 314 44.34 2.87 8.22
C ARG A 314 42.89 2.42 8.14
N CYS A 315 41.96 3.34 8.37
CA CYS A 315 40.53 3.09 8.25
C CYS A 315 39.96 3.86 7.06
N GLU A 316 39.22 3.16 6.21
CA GLU A 316 38.47 3.74 5.09
C GLU A 316 36.99 3.61 5.37
N SER A 317 36.25 4.72 5.25
CA SER A 317 34.80 4.73 5.38
C SER A 317 34.13 5.00 4.04
N VAL A 318 32.94 4.43 3.88
CA VAL A 318 32.01 4.79 2.81
C VAL A 318 30.69 5.15 3.46
N SER A 319 30.27 6.39 3.27
CA SER A 319 29.01 6.93 3.73
C SER A 319 28.09 7.20 2.54
N ARG A 320 26.81 6.84 2.66
CA ARG A 320 25.79 7.04 1.64
C ARG A 320 24.70 7.94 2.19
N ARG A 321 24.22 8.86 1.38
CA ARG A 321 23.10 9.76 1.69
C ARG A 321 22.08 9.70 0.58
N GLY A 322 20.81 9.62 0.94
CA GLY A 322 19.71 9.80 0.01
C GLY A 322 18.38 9.76 0.76
N TRP A 323 17.31 9.39 0.08
CA TRP A 323 15.97 9.37 0.65
C TRP A 323 15.34 7.99 0.53
N PHE A 324 14.37 7.71 1.38
CA PHE A 324 13.55 6.49 1.32
C PHE A 324 12.10 6.80 1.64
N GLU A 325 11.18 5.95 1.18
CA GLU A 325 9.76 6.06 1.49
C GLU A 325 9.49 5.58 2.93
N LEU A 326 8.81 6.41 3.72
CA LEU A 326 8.42 6.07 5.09
C LEU A 326 7.29 5.02 5.10
N PRO A 327 7.23 4.20 6.17
CA PRO A 327 6.13 3.26 6.35
C PRO A 327 4.75 3.93 6.31
N ASN A 328 3.85 3.35 5.55
CA ASN A 328 2.47 3.81 5.39
C ASN A 328 1.49 2.62 5.36
N SER A 329 0.20 2.93 5.26
CA SER A 329 -0.88 1.94 5.25
C SER A 329 -0.84 1.01 4.04
N ILE A 330 -0.24 1.44 2.93
CA ILE A 330 -0.06 0.63 1.72
C ILE A 330 1.21 -0.21 1.85
N ASN A 331 2.31 0.42 2.28
CA ASN A 331 3.60 -0.22 2.51
C ASN A 331 4.03 -0.07 3.98
N PRO A 332 3.79 -1.08 4.83
CA PRO A 332 4.10 -1.00 6.26
C PRO A 332 5.60 -1.11 6.59
N MET A 333 6.45 -1.39 5.60
CA MET A 333 7.90 -1.46 5.76
C MET A 333 8.57 -0.20 5.18
N PRO A 334 9.72 0.22 5.74
CA PRO A 334 10.50 1.30 5.14
C PRO A 334 10.93 0.91 3.73
N GLY A 335 10.85 1.85 2.79
CA GLY A 335 11.34 1.67 1.43
C GLY A 335 12.87 1.57 1.38
N PRO A 336 13.43 1.06 0.26
CA PRO A 336 14.86 1.07 0.01
C PRO A 336 15.38 2.52 -0.18
N LEU A 337 16.71 2.67 -0.17
CA LEU A 337 17.36 3.91 -0.63
C LEU A 337 16.97 4.14 -2.09
N LEU A 338 16.48 5.34 -2.39
CA LEU A 338 16.20 5.75 -3.75
C LEU A 338 17.51 6.11 -4.45
N ASP A 339 17.73 5.55 -5.64
CA ASP A 339 18.86 5.94 -6.49
C ASP A 339 18.64 7.35 -7.07
N GLU A 340 17.43 7.63 -7.55
CA GLU A 340 17.01 8.92 -8.12
C GLU A 340 15.75 9.45 -7.43
N TRP A 341 15.69 10.77 -7.25
CA TRP A 341 14.54 11.46 -6.70
C TRP A 341 13.35 11.40 -7.69
N PRO A 342 12.11 11.15 -7.22
CA PRO A 342 10.95 11.10 -8.11
C PRO A 342 10.77 12.41 -8.90
N SER A 343 10.40 12.29 -10.17
CA SER A 343 10.11 13.47 -11.00
C SER A 343 8.93 14.26 -10.44
N LEU A 344 8.88 15.57 -10.74
CA LEU A 344 7.82 16.47 -10.24
C LEU A 344 6.41 15.92 -10.52
N ARG A 345 6.17 15.42 -11.74
CA ARG A 345 4.88 14.82 -12.11
C ARG A 345 4.54 13.59 -11.26
N LYS A 346 5.54 12.79 -10.88
CA LYS A 346 5.32 11.62 -10.01
C LYS A 346 5.05 12.05 -8.58
N LEU A 347 5.76 13.08 -8.07
CA LEU A 347 5.50 13.65 -6.75
C LEU A 347 4.07 14.20 -6.64
N GLU A 348 3.61 14.92 -7.66
CA GLU A 348 2.26 15.50 -7.71
C GLU A 348 1.13 14.46 -7.72
N VAL A 349 1.38 13.27 -8.29
CA VAL A 349 0.34 12.25 -8.50
C VAL A 349 0.37 11.16 -7.44
N GLU A 350 1.56 10.73 -7.00
CA GLU A 350 1.73 9.52 -6.20
C GLU A 350 2.19 9.76 -4.76
N TYR A 351 2.70 10.96 -4.45
CA TYR A 351 3.31 11.27 -3.16
C TYR A 351 2.68 12.49 -2.50
N ASN A 352 3.00 12.69 -1.22
CA ASN A 352 2.47 13.77 -0.41
C ASN A 352 3.58 14.69 0.14
N ASP A 353 4.81 14.56 -0.38
CA ASP A 353 5.90 15.46 -0.03
C ASP A 353 5.59 16.89 -0.47
N TYR A 354 5.43 17.79 0.50
CA TYR A 354 4.88 19.11 0.26
C TYR A 354 5.49 20.15 1.20
N TYR A 355 5.78 21.36 0.70
CA TYR A 355 6.12 22.51 1.54
C TYR A 355 4.87 23.32 1.88
N PRO A 356 4.65 23.70 3.16
CA PRO A 356 3.47 24.46 3.56
C PRO A 356 3.38 25.82 2.84
N GLU A 357 2.15 26.32 2.66
CA GLU A 357 1.92 27.66 2.11
C GLU A 357 2.56 28.72 3.04
N GLY A 358 3.46 29.54 2.49
CA GLY A 358 4.26 30.52 3.25
C GLY A 358 5.69 30.07 3.60
N SER A 359 6.18 28.93 3.09
CA SER A 359 7.63 28.67 3.05
C SER A 359 8.34 29.69 2.17
N SER A 360 9.59 30.02 2.47
CA SER A 360 10.46 30.85 1.60
C SER A 360 10.66 30.27 0.20
N ARG A 361 10.30 28.99 -0.02
CA ARG A 361 10.41 28.30 -1.30
C ARG A 361 9.20 28.56 -2.20
N GLU A 362 9.47 28.97 -3.44
CA GLU A 362 8.45 29.18 -4.48
C GLU A 362 7.78 27.87 -4.92
N ALA A 363 8.55 26.77 -4.97
CA ALA A 363 8.07 25.46 -5.39
C ALA A 363 7.31 24.75 -4.25
N ARG A 364 6.11 24.24 -4.54
CA ARG A 364 5.27 23.50 -3.58
C ARG A 364 5.75 22.08 -3.28
N TYR A 365 6.46 21.48 -4.23
CA TYR A 365 7.02 20.13 -4.13
C TYR A 365 8.54 20.20 -4.08
N PRO A 366 9.20 19.30 -3.32
CA PRO A 366 10.65 19.18 -3.32
C PRO A 366 11.20 18.81 -4.70
N ALA A 367 11.95 19.73 -5.31
CA ALA A 367 12.72 19.45 -6.52
C ALA A 367 13.78 18.36 -6.27
N ALA A 368 14.35 17.77 -7.33
CA ALA A 368 15.46 16.84 -7.17
C ALA A 368 16.72 17.57 -6.65
N GLU A 369 17.02 18.74 -7.18
CA GLU A 369 18.19 19.56 -6.86
C GLU A 369 17.77 20.96 -6.41
N ILE A 370 18.58 21.58 -5.55
CA ILE A 370 18.41 22.97 -5.12
C ILE A 370 19.29 23.84 -6.01
N SER A 371 18.72 24.92 -6.56
CA SER A 371 19.45 25.86 -7.41
C SER A 371 20.50 26.66 -6.63
N ASP A 372 21.52 27.16 -7.32
CA ASP A 372 22.53 28.03 -6.72
C ASP A 372 21.91 29.36 -6.22
N GLU A 373 20.88 29.86 -6.91
CA GLU A 373 20.15 31.06 -6.50
C GLU A 373 19.41 30.84 -5.16
N ASP A 374 18.72 29.71 -4.99
CA ASP A 374 18.07 29.36 -3.72
C ASP A 374 19.08 29.21 -2.58
N LEU A 375 20.26 28.65 -2.88
CA LEU A 375 21.36 28.53 -1.93
C LEU A 375 21.90 29.89 -1.48
N GLU A 376 22.04 30.84 -2.40
CA GLU A 376 22.50 32.20 -2.10
C GLU A 376 21.46 32.98 -1.30
N ASN A 377 20.18 32.89 -1.68
CA ASN A 377 19.07 33.51 -0.96
C ASN A 377 19.02 33.00 0.48
N TYR A 378 19.10 31.68 0.68
CA TYR A 378 19.12 31.08 2.01
C TYR A 378 20.36 31.50 2.81
N ARG A 379 21.53 31.65 2.19
CA ARG A 379 22.73 32.15 2.88
C ARG A 379 22.52 33.56 3.42
N GLY A 380 21.81 34.42 2.68
CA GLY A 380 21.47 35.77 3.11
C GLY A 380 20.49 35.80 4.29
N GLU A 381 19.57 34.83 4.37
CA GLU A 381 18.60 34.70 5.46
C GLU A 381 19.17 33.96 6.69
N ALA A 382 20.05 32.98 6.48
CA ALA A 382 20.57 32.08 7.52
C ALA A 382 21.48 32.76 8.55
N SER A 383 22.04 33.95 8.25
CA SER A 383 22.88 34.70 9.21
C SER A 383 22.13 35.17 10.46
N ASP A 384 20.80 35.14 10.43
CA ASP A 384 19.98 35.64 11.54
C ASP A 384 19.43 34.53 12.46
N PHE A 385 19.50 33.25 12.08
CA PHE A 385 18.65 32.21 12.69
C PHE A 385 19.33 30.93 13.18
N VAL A 386 20.53 30.60 12.71
CA VAL A 386 21.23 29.44 13.28
C VAL A 386 21.87 29.88 14.58
N ALA A 387 21.35 29.41 15.71
CA ALA A 387 21.99 29.60 16.99
C ALA A 387 23.35 28.88 16.99
N ASP A 388 24.40 29.60 16.59
CA ASP A 388 25.78 29.17 16.73
C ASP A 388 26.40 29.90 17.93
N PRO A 389 26.25 29.35 19.16
CA PRO A 389 26.79 29.98 20.35
C PRO A 389 28.33 30.03 20.38
N PHE A 390 29.01 29.46 19.38
CA PHE A 390 30.47 29.46 19.28
C PHE A 390 30.99 30.32 18.12
N ASN A 391 30.11 31.01 17.38
CA ASN A 391 30.46 31.94 16.31
C ASN A 391 31.37 31.33 15.23
N THR A 392 31.04 30.10 14.83
CA THR A 392 31.71 29.27 13.83
C THR A 392 30.85 29.07 12.57
N GLU A 393 29.96 30.01 12.25
CA GLU A 393 28.97 29.89 11.17
C GLU A 393 29.59 29.63 9.78
N THR A 394 30.89 29.93 9.65
CA THR A 394 31.71 29.66 8.47
C THR A 394 32.15 28.20 8.33
N LEU A 395 32.17 27.43 9.43
CA LEU A 395 32.56 26.02 9.47
C LEU A 395 31.36 25.12 9.22
N ARG A 396 31.35 24.48 8.06
CA ARG A 396 30.32 23.52 7.69
C ARG A 396 30.66 22.12 8.19
N THR A 397 29.61 21.34 8.43
CA THR A 397 29.76 19.96 8.91
C THR A 397 30.40 19.08 7.82
N PRO A 398 31.56 18.46 8.10
CA PRO A 398 32.24 17.57 7.15
C PRO A 398 31.59 16.20 7.12
N GLY A 399 32.23 15.23 6.45
CA GLY A 399 31.74 13.86 6.39
C GLY A 399 31.62 13.17 7.76
N PRO A 400 30.89 12.06 7.84
CA PRO A 400 30.62 11.39 9.11
C PRO A 400 31.90 10.93 9.82
N LEU A 401 32.91 10.42 9.11
CA LEU A 401 34.16 9.97 9.74
C LEU A 401 34.96 11.15 10.29
N MET A 402 35.10 12.23 9.52
CA MET A 402 35.74 13.46 9.97
C MET A 402 35.02 14.04 11.19
N THR A 403 33.69 14.06 11.19
CA THR A 403 32.87 14.55 12.31
C THR A 403 33.08 13.69 13.56
N THR A 404 33.10 12.36 13.43
CA THR A 404 33.42 11.44 14.53
C THR A 404 34.82 11.69 15.07
N ALA A 405 35.83 11.86 14.22
CA ALA A 405 37.20 12.14 14.64
C ALA A 405 37.35 13.48 15.36
N LEU A 406 36.68 14.53 14.88
CA LEU A 406 36.62 15.83 15.57
C LEU A 406 35.95 15.71 16.95
N ALA A 407 34.90 14.90 17.06
CA ALA A 407 34.20 14.66 18.32
C ALA A 407 35.05 13.88 19.34
N MET A 408 35.93 13.00 18.86
CA MET A 408 36.80 12.17 19.71
C MET A 408 38.14 12.83 20.04
N PHE A 409 38.70 13.59 19.11
CA PHE A 409 40.09 14.06 19.18
C PHE A 409 40.28 15.57 18.91
N GLY A 410 39.20 16.30 18.62
CA GLY A 410 39.25 17.73 18.37
C GLY A 410 39.47 18.56 19.63
N ASN A 411 39.50 19.89 19.49
CA ASN A 411 39.89 20.82 20.57
C ASN A 411 38.97 20.81 21.81
N THR A 412 37.76 20.26 21.69
CA THR A 412 36.80 20.14 22.81
C THR A 412 36.75 18.73 23.40
N SER A 413 37.64 17.84 22.96
CA SER A 413 37.68 16.44 23.40
C SER A 413 38.60 16.23 24.61
N PHE A 414 38.45 15.06 25.26
CA PHE A 414 39.37 14.62 26.31
C PHE A 414 40.82 14.48 25.79
N PHE A 415 41.01 14.15 24.51
CA PHE A 415 42.34 13.99 23.90
C PHE A 415 43.09 15.31 23.88
N TYR A 416 42.40 16.41 23.56
CA TYR A 416 42.99 17.75 23.61
C TYR A 416 43.34 18.17 25.03
N ALA A 417 42.46 17.87 26.01
CA ALA A 417 42.77 18.10 27.42
C ALA A 417 44.00 17.31 27.88
N ALA A 418 44.14 16.06 27.43
CA ALA A 418 45.29 15.21 27.71
C ALA A 418 46.58 15.75 27.05
N SER A 419 46.51 16.24 25.81
CA SER A 419 47.68 16.80 25.10
C SER A 419 48.19 18.13 25.67
N MET A 420 47.33 18.84 26.41
CA MET A 420 47.65 20.12 27.05
C MET A 420 48.06 19.96 28.52
N ALA A 421 48.02 18.74 29.08
CA ALA A 421 48.36 18.50 30.47
C ALA A 421 49.88 18.38 30.65
N ASP A 422 50.41 19.08 31.65
CA ASP A 422 51.80 18.96 32.07
C ASP A 422 51.98 17.81 33.08
N ASN A 423 53.22 17.40 33.35
CA ASN A 423 53.50 16.30 34.29
C ASN A 423 52.93 16.55 35.70
N GLU A 424 52.88 17.80 36.16
CA GLU A 424 52.32 18.16 37.47
C GLU A 424 50.78 18.17 37.49
N SER A 425 50.15 18.56 36.38
CA SER A 425 48.68 18.66 36.26
C SER A 425 48.03 17.37 35.74
N SER A 426 48.82 16.43 35.22
CA SER A 426 48.36 15.17 34.63
C SER A 426 47.38 14.40 35.53
N ASN A 427 47.69 14.25 36.82
CA ASN A 427 46.81 13.53 37.75
C ASN A 427 45.45 14.24 37.93
N GLN A 428 45.46 15.58 38.06
CA GLN A 428 44.22 16.35 38.17
C GLN A 428 43.38 16.25 36.88
N THR A 429 44.03 16.34 35.71
CA THR A 429 43.37 16.19 34.42
C THR A 429 42.75 14.81 34.24
N ILE A 430 43.49 13.73 34.55
CA ILE A 430 42.99 12.35 34.47
C ILE A 430 41.76 12.18 35.37
N ASN A 431 41.83 12.66 36.63
CA ASN A 431 40.70 12.58 37.55
C ASN A 431 39.49 13.34 37.00
N SER A 432 39.68 14.53 36.43
CA SER A 432 38.59 15.30 35.82
C SER A 432 37.95 14.57 34.63
N ILE A 433 38.75 13.91 33.78
CA ILE A 433 38.27 13.13 32.63
C ILE A 433 37.44 11.94 33.12
N CYS A 434 37.93 11.21 34.13
CA CYS A 434 37.23 10.08 34.71
C CYS A 434 35.94 10.49 35.45
N GLU A 435 35.96 11.58 36.22
CA GLU A 435 34.79 12.10 36.95
C GLU A 435 33.68 12.56 36.00
N GLN A 436 34.06 13.17 34.88
CA GLN A 436 33.12 13.61 33.84
C GLN A 436 32.73 12.48 32.87
N ALA A 437 33.28 11.28 33.06
CA ALA A 437 33.14 10.13 32.18
C ALA A 437 33.42 10.47 30.70
N SER A 438 34.35 11.38 30.41
CA SER A 438 34.48 12.00 29.08
C SER A 438 35.20 11.15 28.02
N LEU A 439 35.39 9.85 28.28
CA LEU A 439 36.04 8.90 27.36
C LEU A 439 35.05 8.36 26.33
N PRO A 440 35.18 8.73 25.03
CA PRO A 440 34.31 8.26 23.97
C PRO A 440 34.34 6.74 23.80
N LEU A 441 33.23 6.16 23.34
CA LEU A 441 33.09 4.75 22.94
C LEU A 441 33.24 3.70 24.06
N THR A 442 33.55 4.09 25.29
CA THR A 442 33.70 3.18 26.44
C THR A 442 32.42 2.40 26.76
N GLY A 443 31.24 3.00 26.60
CA GLY A 443 29.94 2.34 26.75
C GLY A 443 29.55 1.40 25.59
N LEU A 444 30.24 1.49 24.45
CA LEU A 444 29.84 0.88 23.18
C LEU A 444 30.64 -0.39 22.82
N GLY A 445 31.60 -0.80 23.65
CA GLY A 445 32.35 -2.02 23.43
C GLY A 445 33.87 -1.89 23.53
N LEU A 446 34.41 -0.69 23.77
CA LEU A 446 35.78 -0.56 24.28
C LEU A 446 35.84 -1.30 25.62
N GLN A 447 36.54 -2.44 25.67
CA GLN A 447 36.44 -3.39 26.78
C GLN A 447 36.60 -2.71 28.16
N LYS A 448 35.53 -2.75 28.97
CA LYS A 448 35.52 -2.28 30.38
C LYS A 448 36.64 -2.89 31.23
N SER A 449 37.12 -4.10 30.89
CA SER A 449 38.17 -4.81 31.61
C SER A 449 39.59 -4.23 31.42
N GLN A 450 39.77 -3.25 30.54
CA GLN A 450 41.08 -2.66 30.24
C GLN A 450 41.27 -1.23 30.74
N HIS A 451 40.28 -0.63 31.43
CA HIS A 451 40.43 0.69 32.07
C HIS A 451 40.45 0.59 33.60
N PRO A 452 41.58 0.15 34.20
CA PRO A 452 41.77 0.28 35.63
C PRO A 452 41.63 1.76 36.05
N TRP A 453 42.14 2.72 35.28
CA TRP A 453 42.31 4.10 35.73
C TRP A 453 41.03 4.87 36.11
N CYS A 454 39.87 4.61 35.50
CA CYS A 454 38.60 5.26 35.87
C CYS A 454 37.69 4.40 36.75
N THR A 455 38.16 3.26 37.26
CA THR A 455 37.39 2.42 38.21
C THR A 455 37.83 2.69 39.65
N ARG A 456 36.85 2.84 40.55
CA ARG A 456 37.03 3.23 41.96
C ARG A 456 37.99 2.33 42.77
N ALA A 457 38.23 1.10 42.31
CA ALA A 457 39.15 0.15 42.95
C ALA A 457 40.64 0.48 42.67
N SER A 458 40.94 1.19 41.58
CA SER A 458 42.31 1.44 41.10
C SER A 458 42.93 2.70 41.67
N LEU A 459 42.10 3.65 42.12
CA LEU A 459 42.53 4.84 42.86
C LEU A 459 42.97 4.51 44.30
N GLY A 460 42.72 3.29 44.78
CA GLY A 460 43.03 2.87 46.15
C GLY A 460 44.12 1.82 46.30
N SER A 461 44.61 1.18 45.22
CA SER A 461 45.45 -0.04 45.34
C SER A 461 46.81 -0.02 44.63
N TYR A 462 47.19 1.05 43.94
CA TYR A 462 48.52 1.16 43.32
C TYR A 462 49.24 2.40 43.84
N GLU A 463 50.42 2.20 44.44
CA GLU A 463 51.33 3.26 44.91
C GLU A 463 51.95 4.10 43.77
N THR A 464 51.65 3.77 42.51
CA THR A 464 52.13 4.50 41.34
C THR A 464 51.17 5.63 40.98
N THR A 465 51.66 6.87 41.00
CA THR A 465 50.95 8.04 40.46
C THR A 465 50.52 7.76 39.00
N PRO A 466 49.25 7.99 38.64
CA PRO A 466 48.77 7.75 37.29
C PRO A 466 49.52 8.65 36.30
N SER A 467 50.21 8.05 35.34
CA SER A 467 50.91 8.77 34.28
C SER A 467 49.98 8.97 33.08
N MET A 468 50.07 10.13 32.42
CA MET A 468 49.26 10.42 31.23
C MET A 468 49.53 9.40 30.12
N GLN A 469 50.77 8.95 29.99
CA GLN A 469 51.16 7.93 29.01
C GLN A 469 50.45 6.60 29.26
N GLY A 470 50.41 6.13 30.50
CA GLY A 470 49.73 4.88 30.86
C GLY A 470 48.22 4.97 30.62
N PHE A 471 47.62 6.11 30.94
CA PHE A 471 46.21 6.40 30.68
C PHE A 471 45.89 6.39 29.17
N MET A 472 46.63 7.14 28.36
CA MET A 472 46.41 7.24 26.92
C MET A 472 46.71 5.93 26.20
N THR A 473 47.77 5.22 26.58
CA THR A 473 48.07 3.87 26.04
C THR A 473 46.89 2.93 26.24
N SER A 474 46.33 2.89 27.45
CA SER A 474 45.20 2.02 27.77
C SER A 474 43.97 2.30 26.90
N TYR A 475 43.68 3.57 26.62
CA TYR A 475 42.61 3.98 25.69
C TYR A 475 42.88 3.55 24.25
N PHE A 476 44.08 3.85 23.74
CA PHE A 476 44.40 3.58 22.33
C PHE A 476 44.63 2.10 22.02
N GLU A 477 45.05 1.28 22.97
CA GLU A 477 45.11 -0.20 22.80
C GLU A 477 43.75 -0.79 22.42
N GLY A 478 42.64 -0.16 22.81
CA GLY A 478 41.29 -0.54 22.38
C GLY A 478 41.07 -0.47 20.86
N PHE A 479 41.88 0.32 20.14
CA PHE A 479 41.80 0.49 18.68
C PHE A 479 42.77 -0.40 17.90
N ARG A 480 43.62 -1.18 18.59
CA ARG A 480 44.67 -1.98 17.94
C ARG A 480 44.12 -3.06 17.01
N ASP A 481 42.97 -3.66 17.36
CA ASP A 481 42.27 -4.64 16.53
C ASP A 481 41.42 -3.92 15.47
N GLY A 482 41.78 -4.10 14.20
CA GLY A 482 41.05 -3.50 13.08
C GLY A 482 39.56 -3.84 13.07
N ASN A 483 39.18 -5.07 13.40
CA ASN A 483 37.77 -5.48 13.39
C ASN A 483 36.95 -4.78 14.49
N GLN A 484 37.55 -4.54 15.66
CA GLN A 484 36.90 -3.80 16.74
C GLN A 484 36.78 -2.32 16.39
N THR A 485 37.86 -1.74 15.83
CA THR A 485 37.86 -0.35 15.39
C THR A 485 36.85 -0.09 14.28
N GLU A 486 36.66 -1.03 13.34
CA GLU A 486 35.59 -0.96 12.34
C GLU A 486 34.21 -0.78 12.99
N ILE A 487 33.87 -1.65 13.94
CA ILE A 487 32.59 -1.60 14.67
C ILE A 487 32.43 -0.26 15.39
N MET A 488 33.47 0.19 16.09
CA MET A 488 33.48 1.43 16.85
C MET A 488 33.29 2.66 15.95
N LEU A 489 33.99 2.71 14.82
CA LEU A 489 33.86 3.80 13.86
C LEU A 489 32.49 3.78 13.18
N GLU A 490 31.93 2.62 12.85
CA GLU A 490 30.57 2.51 12.31
C GLU A 490 29.51 3.02 13.30
N MET A 491 29.64 2.71 14.59
CA MET A 491 28.78 3.29 15.64
C MET A 491 28.99 4.80 15.78
N GLY A 492 30.24 5.27 15.74
CA GLY A 492 30.53 6.69 15.85
C GLY A 492 30.03 7.51 14.67
N MET A 493 30.14 6.99 13.45
CA MET A 493 29.59 7.61 12.25
C MET A 493 28.05 7.57 12.24
N PHE A 494 27.43 6.52 12.80
CA PHE A 494 25.98 6.51 13.02
C PHE A 494 25.53 7.70 13.88
N PHE A 495 26.21 7.97 14.99
CA PHE A 495 25.88 9.13 15.84
C PHE A 495 26.16 10.46 15.15
N ALA A 496 27.20 10.54 14.31
CA ALA A 496 27.45 11.74 13.49
C ALA A 496 26.32 11.97 12.48
N ASN A 497 25.87 10.91 11.79
CA ASN A 497 24.73 10.96 10.87
C ASN A 497 23.43 11.34 11.59
N GLU A 498 23.13 10.72 12.75
CA GLU A 498 21.98 11.05 13.59
C GLU A 498 22.02 12.53 13.99
N ALA A 499 23.16 13.01 14.48
CA ALA A 499 23.32 14.40 14.92
C ALA A 499 23.11 15.39 13.77
N LEU A 500 23.70 15.13 12.59
CA LEU A 500 23.55 15.97 11.41
C LEU A 500 22.09 16.01 10.94
N LEU A 501 21.48 14.86 10.72
CA LEU A 501 20.10 14.76 10.22
C LEU A 501 19.10 15.41 11.18
N THR A 502 19.16 15.07 12.46
CA THR A 502 18.22 15.62 13.47
C THR A 502 18.39 17.12 13.68
N THR A 503 19.61 17.65 13.57
CA THR A 503 19.85 19.10 13.65
C THR A 503 19.31 19.81 12.41
N ALA A 504 19.61 19.30 11.22
CA ALA A 504 19.09 19.86 9.96
C ALA A 504 17.55 19.80 9.86
N ALA A 505 16.93 18.81 10.51
CA ALA A 505 15.48 18.69 10.60
C ALA A 505 14.84 19.58 11.67
N SER A 506 15.62 20.10 12.63
CA SER A 506 15.14 21.04 13.66
C SER A 506 15.10 22.50 13.18
N GLU A 507 15.63 22.77 11.98
CA GLU A 507 15.61 24.09 11.36
C GLU A 507 14.18 24.52 10.97
N ARG A 508 13.92 25.83 11.00
CA ARG A 508 12.57 26.40 10.81
C ARG A 508 11.95 26.04 9.45
N ASP A 509 12.77 25.91 8.43
CA ASP A 509 12.37 25.61 7.04
C ASP A 509 12.47 24.12 6.70
N ALA A 510 12.68 23.25 7.70
CA ALA A 510 12.62 21.82 7.52
C ALA A 510 11.22 21.39 7.02
N ARG A 511 11.21 20.46 6.07
CA ARG A 511 9.96 19.99 5.47
C ARG A 511 9.19 19.14 6.46
N ARG A 512 7.89 19.41 6.60
CA ARG A 512 7.02 18.67 7.51
C ARG A 512 6.63 17.32 6.92
N ILE A 513 6.65 16.29 7.75
CA ILE A 513 6.13 14.96 7.44
C ILE A 513 4.79 14.82 8.15
N TYR A 514 3.76 14.49 7.39
CA TYR A 514 2.40 14.42 7.89
C TYR A 514 1.95 12.98 8.10
N PHE A 515 1.04 12.81 9.05
CA PHE A 515 0.24 11.62 9.25
C PHE A 515 -1.23 11.95 9.00
N ASN A 516 -1.93 11.06 8.31
CA ASN A 516 -3.39 11.07 8.25
C ASN A 516 -3.90 9.62 8.18
N PRO A 517 -4.92 9.22 8.96
CA PRO A 517 -5.50 7.88 8.90
C PRO A 517 -6.30 7.61 7.60
N GLY A 518 -6.61 8.66 6.84
CA GLY A 518 -7.37 8.63 5.60
C GLY A 518 -8.87 8.57 5.81
N THR A 519 -9.60 8.63 4.70
CA THR A 519 -11.05 8.37 4.70
C THR A 519 -11.31 7.00 4.09
N THR A 520 -12.11 6.19 4.77
CA THR A 520 -12.50 4.87 4.28
C THR A 520 -13.47 5.00 3.11
N ILE A 521 -13.06 4.46 1.95
CA ILE A 521 -13.92 4.28 0.79
C ILE A 521 -14.15 2.79 0.53
N ILE A 522 -15.29 2.47 -0.07
CA ILE A 522 -15.63 1.11 -0.45
C ILE A 522 -15.32 0.93 -1.93
N LYS A 523 -14.46 -0.05 -2.22
CA LYS A 523 -14.05 -0.43 -3.58
C LYS A 523 -14.49 -1.88 -3.84
N PRO A 524 -15.11 -2.21 -4.97
CA PRO A 524 -15.41 -3.60 -5.31
C PRO A 524 -14.10 -4.39 -5.53
N LYS A 525 -13.98 -5.52 -4.84
CA LYS A 525 -12.88 -6.46 -4.97
C LYS A 525 -12.98 -7.17 -6.32
N LYS A 526 -11.92 -7.08 -7.11
CA LYS A 526 -11.83 -7.75 -8.42
C LYS A 526 -11.48 -9.21 -8.21
N ASP A 527 -12.48 -10.06 -8.00
CA ASP A 527 -12.27 -11.50 -8.08
C ASP A 527 -12.41 -11.95 -9.55
N MET A 528 -11.34 -12.54 -10.09
CA MET A 528 -11.33 -13.01 -11.48
C MET A 528 -12.37 -14.11 -11.70
N ALA A 529 -12.56 -15.01 -10.72
CA ALA A 529 -13.56 -16.06 -10.82
C ALA A 529 -14.98 -15.47 -10.88
N ALA A 530 -15.28 -14.50 -10.00
CA ALA A 530 -16.53 -13.76 -10.03
C ALA A 530 -16.80 -13.09 -11.39
N ILE A 531 -15.80 -12.40 -11.94
CA ILE A 531 -15.91 -11.72 -13.24
C ILE A 531 -16.21 -12.75 -14.34
N VAL A 532 -15.45 -13.84 -14.42
CA VAL A 532 -15.66 -14.90 -15.44
C VAL A 532 -17.06 -15.50 -15.34
N CYS A 533 -17.50 -15.88 -14.13
CA CYS A 533 -18.82 -16.46 -13.91
C CYS A 533 -19.95 -15.51 -14.36
N VAL A 534 -19.88 -14.24 -13.96
CA VAL A 534 -20.88 -13.24 -14.33
C VAL A 534 -20.87 -12.96 -15.84
N SER A 535 -19.68 -12.85 -16.46
CA SER A 535 -19.55 -12.63 -17.90
C SER A 535 -20.08 -13.81 -18.72
N VAL A 536 -19.88 -15.05 -18.30
CA VAL A 536 -20.42 -16.25 -18.96
C VAL A 536 -21.95 -16.27 -18.88
N LEU A 537 -22.53 -15.97 -17.72
CA LEU A 537 -23.99 -15.92 -17.55
C LEU A 537 -24.63 -14.85 -18.45
N ILE A 538 -24.04 -13.66 -18.48
CA ILE A 538 -24.49 -12.57 -19.37
C ILE A 538 -24.35 -13.01 -20.83
N GLY A 539 -23.21 -13.60 -21.21
CA GLY A 539 -22.96 -14.07 -22.58
C GLY A 539 -23.98 -15.11 -23.04
N LEU A 540 -24.29 -16.11 -22.19
CA LEU A 540 -25.32 -17.12 -22.48
C LEU A 540 -26.71 -16.50 -22.61
N GLN A 541 -27.06 -15.54 -21.75
CA GLN A 541 -28.33 -14.82 -21.84
C GLN A 541 -28.44 -14.01 -23.13
N THR A 542 -27.39 -13.26 -23.49
CA THR A 542 -27.35 -12.47 -24.72
C THR A 542 -27.45 -13.35 -25.95
N ILE A 543 -26.69 -14.45 -26.02
CA ILE A 543 -26.78 -15.41 -27.14
C ILE A 543 -28.21 -15.99 -27.23
N GLY A 544 -28.79 -16.41 -26.10
CA GLY A 544 -30.15 -16.93 -26.06
C GLY A 544 -31.20 -15.94 -26.57
N LEU A 545 -31.07 -14.66 -26.18
CA LEU A 545 -31.95 -13.59 -26.66
C LEU A 545 -31.73 -13.25 -28.13
N CYS A 546 -30.49 -13.23 -28.62
CA CYS A 546 -30.18 -13.01 -30.03
C CYS A 546 -30.76 -14.15 -30.90
N VAL A 547 -30.61 -15.40 -30.47
CA VAL A 547 -31.20 -16.56 -31.16
C VAL A 547 -32.72 -16.48 -31.15
N LEU A 548 -33.33 -16.13 -30.02
CA LEU A 548 -34.78 -15.96 -29.91
C LEU A 548 -35.29 -14.83 -30.81
N MET A 549 -34.60 -13.68 -30.83
CA MET A 549 -34.96 -12.55 -31.67
C MET A 549 -34.84 -12.89 -33.16
N TRP A 550 -33.73 -13.52 -33.56
CA TRP A 550 -33.53 -14.03 -34.90
C TRP A 550 -34.64 -15.03 -35.30
N TYR A 551 -35.00 -15.93 -34.38
CA TYR A 551 -36.06 -16.92 -34.58
C TYR A 551 -37.45 -16.28 -34.77
N ILE A 552 -37.76 -15.20 -34.04
CA ILE A 552 -39.01 -14.45 -34.17
C ILE A 552 -39.04 -13.67 -35.49
N LEU A 553 -37.96 -13.01 -35.87
CA LEU A 553 -37.92 -12.15 -37.06
C LEU A 553 -37.93 -12.92 -38.39
N HIS A 554 -37.41 -14.15 -38.43
CA HIS A 554 -37.33 -14.95 -39.66
C HIS A 554 -38.63 -15.65 -40.06
N ALA A 555 -39.72 -15.46 -39.33
CA ALA A 555 -40.97 -16.14 -39.64
C ALA A 555 -42.19 -15.23 -39.53
N PRO A 556 -43.09 -15.25 -40.52
CA PRO A 556 -44.34 -14.52 -40.46
C PRO A 556 -45.25 -15.11 -39.37
N THR A 557 -45.68 -14.27 -38.42
CA THR A 557 -46.62 -14.68 -37.37
C THR A 557 -48.04 -14.23 -37.67
N TRP A 558 -49.01 -15.13 -37.51
CA TRP A 558 -50.44 -14.83 -37.72
C TRP A 558 -51.11 -14.13 -36.52
N THR A 559 -50.48 -14.16 -35.33
CA THR A 559 -50.91 -13.44 -34.13
C THR A 559 -49.71 -12.95 -33.33
N ASN A 560 -49.88 -11.89 -32.55
CA ASN A 560 -48.82 -11.35 -31.69
C ASN A 560 -48.58 -12.26 -30.47
N THR A 561 -49.63 -12.85 -29.88
CA THR A 561 -49.55 -13.67 -28.66
C THR A 561 -50.48 -14.88 -28.73
N LEU A 562 -50.10 -15.95 -28.03
CA LEU A 562 -50.89 -17.18 -27.95
C LEU A 562 -51.92 -17.08 -26.81
N ASP A 563 -52.86 -16.14 -26.94
CA ASP A 563 -53.87 -15.84 -25.91
C ASP A 563 -55.15 -16.68 -26.09
N ALA A 564 -56.10 -16.54 -25.15
CA ALA A 564 -57.35 -17.31 -25.15
C ALA A 564 -58.16 -17.18 -26.45
N ASP A 565 -58.09 -16.04 -27.12
CA ASP A 565 -58.72 -15.81 -28.44
C ASP A 565 -58.01 -16.61 -29.55
N ALA A 566 -56.68 -16.61 -29.57
CA ALA A 566 -55.90 -17.42 -30.50
C ALA A 566 -56.18 -18.93 -30.30
N LEU A 567 -56.29 -19.38 -29.04
CA LEU A 567 -56.68 -20.75 -28.72
C LEU A 567 -58.13 -21.07 -29.11
N ALA A 568 -59.05 -20.11 -28.97
CA ALA A 568 -60.45 -20.28 -29.38
C ALA A 568 -60.59 -20.39 -30.90
N GLN A 569 -59.80 -19.61 -31.67
CA GLN A 569 -59.73 -19.72 -33.13
C GLN A 569 -59.18 -21.09 -33.57
N ILE A 570 -58.14 -21.60 -32.88
CA ILE A 570 -57.60 -22.94 -33.10
C ILE A 570 -58.63 -24.02 -32.77
N GLY A 571 -59.35 -23.88 -31.64
CA GLY A 571 -60.41 -24.79 -31.23
C GLY A 571 -61.61 -24.80 -32.20
N GLY A 572 -61.91 -23.66 -32.81
CA GLY A 572 -62.90 -23.51 -33.87
C GLY A 572 -62.53 -24.30 -35.13
N GLN A 573 -61.28 -24.21 -35.59
CA GLN A 573 -60.79 -24.96 -36.76
C GLN A 573 -60.75 -26.48 -36.55
N LEU A 574 -60.48 -26.93 -35.32
CA LEU A 574 -60.53 -28.36 -34.97
C LEU A 574 -61.95 -28.95 -35.04
N LYS A 575 -62.99 -28.12 -34.85
CA LYS A 575 -64.40 -28.53 -34.95
C LYS A 575 -64.82 -28.81 -36.41
N GLU A 576 -64.17 -28.17 -37.38
CA GLU A 576 -64.48 -28.30 -38.81
C GLU A 576 -63.91 -29.58 -39.45
N TRP A 577 -63.02 -30.32 -38.77
CA TRP A 577 -62.33 -31.50 -39.35
C TRP A 577 -63.18 -32.77 -39.51
N GLY A 578 -64.43 -32.80 -39.06
CA GLY A 578 -65.32 -33.96 -39.26
C GLY A 578 -64.84 -35.24 -38.55
N GLU A 579 -65.71 -36.25 -38.44
CA GLU A 579 -65.33 -37.56 -37.89
C GLU A 579 -64.74 -38.49 -38.96
N PRO A 580 -63.70 -39.28 -38.64
CA PRO A 580 -63.17 -39.55 -37.30
C PRO A 580 -62.16 -38.50 -36.82
N ARG A 581 -62.29 -38.10 -35.55
CA ARG A 581 -61.43 -37.10 -34.91
C ARG A 581 -59.99 -37.62 -34.85
N PRO A 582 -58.97 -36.82 -35.24
CA PRO A 582 -57.58 -37.22 -35.10
C PRO A 582 -57.22 -37.41 -33.63
N ASP A 583 -56.35 -38.37 -33.36
CA ASP A 583 -55.84 -38.67 -32.03
C ASP A 583 -55.19 -37.40 -31.43
N LEU A 584 -55.79 -36.88 -30.35
CA LEU A 584 -55.40 -35.63 -29.67
C LEU A 584 -53.95 -35.67 -29.13
N THR A 585 -53.32 -36.84 -29.15
CA THR A 585 -51.90 -37.05 -28.84
C THR A 585 -50.96 -36.53 -29.95
N GLN A 586 -51.42 -36.35 -31.20
CA GLN A 586 -50.61 -35.88 -32.33
C GLN A 586 -51.40 -34.95 -33.27
N ILE A 587 -51.36 -33.64 -33.05
CA ILE A 587 -51.92 -32.66 -33.98
C ILE A 587 -50.78 -32.12 -34.86
N SER A 588 -51.00 -32.06 -36.18
CA SER A 588 -50.06 -31.38 -37.07
C SER A 588 -50.13 -29.87 -36.80
N GLY A 589 -49.00 -29.17 -36.74
CA GLY A 589 -48.97 -27.72 -36.45
C GLY A 589 -50.00 -26.92 -37.27
N ILE A 590 -50.41 -25.76 -36.75
CA ILE A 590 -51.43 -24.92 -37.40
C ILE A 590 -50.79 -24.19 -38.60
N VAL A 591 -51.42 -24.27 -39.78
CA VAL A 591 -51.02 -23.48 -40.95
C VAL A 591 -51.58 -22.08 -40.74
N GLY A 592 -50.72 -21.06 -40.67
CA GLY A 592 -51.15 -19.68 -40.54
C GLY A 592 -52.07 -19.29 -41.70
N VAL A 593 -53.24 -18.75 -41.39
CA VAL A 593 -54.13 -18.15 -42.39
C VAL A 593 -53.46 -16.85 -42.83
N ASP A 594 -53.03 -16.81 -44.09
CA ASP A 594 -52.57 -15.58 -44.71
C ASP A 594 -53.76 -14.62 -44.79
N SER A 595 -53.67 -13.45 -44.16
CA SER A 595 -54.70 -12.42 -44.19
C SER A 595 -54.71 -11.74 -45.57
N ALA A 596 -55.21 -12.45 -46.57
CA ALA A 596 -55.48 -11.93 -47.90
C ALA A 596 -56.85 -12.44 -48.37
N ARG A 597 -57.92 -11.70 -48.03
CA ARG A 597 -59.23 -11.79 -48.71
C ARG A 597 -60.13 -10.61 -48.33
N HIS A 598 -59.83 -9.43 -48.88
CA HIS A 598 -60.87 -8.68 -49.56
C HIS A 598 -60.78 -9.09 -51.02
N ASP A 599 -61.62 -10.05 -51.42
CA ASP A 599 -62.26 -10.02 -52.72
C ASP A 599 -63.45 -10.98 -52.69
N ALA A 600 -64.54 -10.45 -53.23
CA ALA A 600 -65.89 -10.94 -53.13
C ALA A 600 -66.16 -12.20 -53.96
N ASP A 601 -67.32 -12.78 -53.67
CA ASP A 601 -68.07 -13.74 -54.47
C ASP A 601 -67.56 -15.20 -54.51
N ALA A 602 -68.19 -16.06 -53.69
CA ALA A 602 -69.18 -17.02 -54.20
C ALA A 602 -69.62 -18.05 -53.13
N SER A 603 -70.88 -18.47 -53.27
CA SER A 603 -71.57 -19.61 -52.64
C SER A 603 -72.11 -19.38 -51.22
N SER A 604 -73.32 -18.81 -51.02
CA SER A 604 -74.67 -19.34 -51.27
C SER A 604 -75.06 -20.53 -50.39
N VAL A 605 -75.93 -20.30 -49.40
CA VAL A 605 -77.22 -21.00 -49.24
C VAL A 605 -78.20 -20.05 -48.53
N ARG A 606 -79.28 -19.67 -49.22
CA ARG A 606 -80.49 -19.02 -48.67
C ARG A 606 -81.47 -20.09 -48.18
N LEU A 607 -82.25 -19.78 -47.16
CA LEU A 607 -83.70 -20.07 -47.02
C LEU A 607 -84.18 -19.34 -45.75
N SER A 608 -85.38 -18.79 -45.58
CA SER A 608 -86.39 -18.19 -46.44
C SER A 608 -87.36 -17.52 -45.44
N THR A 609 -87.57 -16.21 -45.57
CA THR A 609 -88.57 -15.46 -44.81
C THR A 609 -89.96 -15.63 -45.42
N ALA A 610 -90.98 -15.80 -44.57
CA ALA A 610 -92.38 -15.54 -44.92
C ALA A 610 -93.00 -14.58 -43.89
N HIS A 611 -93.59 -13.51 -44.41
CA HIS A 611 -94.54 -12.57 -43.77
C HIS A 611 -95.77 -13.33 -43.20
N ASP A 612 -96.52 -12.88 -42.17
CA ASP A 612 -97.10 -11.53 -42.01
C ASP A 612 -97.45 -11.16 -40.54
N THR A 613 -97.34 -9.85 -40.27
CA THR A 613 -97.99 -8.96 -39.28
C THR A 613 -98.56 -9.49 -37.94
N SER A 614 -97.99 -9.04 -36.80
CA SER A 614 -98.54 -7.92 -36.00
C SER A 614 -97.74 -7.69 -34.69
N VAL A 615 -97.22 -6.47 -34.55
CA VAL A 615 -96.86 -5.68 -33.35
C VAL A 615 -96.84 -6.40 -31.99
N HIS A 616 -95.64 -6.59 -31.40
CA HIS A 616 -95.27 -6.10 -30.06
C HIS A 616 -93.76 -6.33 -29.80
N SER A 617 -93.08 -5.26 -29.41
CA SER A 617 -91.68 -5.22 -29.02
C SER A 617 -91.43 -5.96 -27.70
N ARG A 618 -90.45 -6.87 -27.66
CA ARG A 618 -89.74 -7.31 -26.44
C ARG A 618 -88.44 -8.09 -26.77
N PRO A 619 -87.47 -8.10 -25.85
CA PRO A 619 -86.03 -8.13 -26.13
C PRO A 619 -85.46 -9.50 -26.52
N ILE A 620 -84.40 -9.45 -27.33
CA ILE A 620 -83.60 -10.57 -27.81
C ILE A 620 -82.92 -11.26 -26.61
N HIS A 621 -83.38 -12.48 -26.32
CA HIS A 621 -82.70 -13.42 -25.43
C HIS A 621 -81.65 -14.19 -26.23
N LEU A 622 -80.37 -13.99 -25.90
CA LEU A 622 -79.29 -14.89 -26.31
C LEU A 622 -79.45 -16.21 -25.54
N SER A 623 -79.89 -17.26 -26.23
CA SER A 623 -79.88 -18.62 -25.70
C SER A 623 -78.53 -19.28 -26.00
N LEU A 624 -77.75 -19.50 -24.94
CA LEU A 624 -76.73 -20.55 -24.89
C LEU A 624 -77.44 -21.87 -24.63
N GLY A 625 -77.17 -22.89 -25.45
CA GLY A 625 -77.60 -24.25 -25.12
C GLY A 625 -77.69 -25.18 -26.33
N GLY A 626 -76.53 -25.63 -26.81
CA GLY A 626 -76.47 -26.91 -27.51
C GLY A 626 -76.57 -28.02 -26.48
N GLU A 627 -77.54 -28.90 -26.64
CA GLU A 627 -77.86 -30.00 -25.74
C GLU A 627 -76.70 -31.00 -25.63
N GLY A 628 -76.26 -31.25 -24.39
CA GLY A 628 -75.28 -32.27 -24.05
C GLY A 628 -75.55 -32.77 -22.63
N LEU A 629 -76.04 -34.00 -22.54
CA LEU A 629 -76.46 -34.74 -21.35
C LEU A 629 -75.49 -34.63 -20.15
N ILE A 630 -75.97 -34.06 -19.03
CA ILE A 630 -75.40 -34.28 -17.69
C ILE A 630 -76.53 -34.68 -16.74
N THR A 631 -76.54 -35.95 -16.35
CA THR A 631 -77.44 -36.54 -15.36
C THR A 631 -77.15 -36.06 -13.94
N ARG A 632 -78.23 -35.74 -13.22
CA ARG A 632 -78.28 -35.01 -11.94
C ARG A 632 -78.15 -35.91 -10.70
N SER A 633 -77.12 -36.76 -10.65
CA SER A 633 -76.97 -37.78 -9.57
C SER A 633 -75.66 -37.70 -8.77
N ALA A 634 -74.88 -36.61 -8.87
CA ALA A 634 -73.62 -36.46 -8.12
C ALA A 634 -73.52 -35.20 -7.23
N MET A 635 -74.64 -34.51 -6.96
CA MET A 635 -74.70 -33.40 -5.97
C MET A 635 -75.58 -33.77 -4.78
N LYS A 636 -75.17 -34.81 -4.04
CA LYS A 636 -75.67 -35.08 -2.69
C LYS A 636 -74.53 -35.59 -1.82
N ARG A 637 -73.61 -34.68 -1.45
CA ARG A 637 -72.70 -34.76 -0.28
C ARG A 637 -71.84 -33.49 -0.22
N MET A 638 -72.47 -32.38 0.13
CA MET A 638 -71.78 -31.24 0.75
C MET A 638 -72.83 -30.47 1.53
N GLY A 639 -72.75 -30.58 2.85
CA GLY A 639 -73.71 -30.00 3.79
C GLY A 639 -73.34 -30.44 5.19
N THR A 640 -72.24 -29.88 5.69
CA THR A 640 -71.70 -29.79 7.06
C THR A 640 -70.19 -29.62 6.90
N ASP A 641 -69.45 -28.77 7.58
CA ASP A 641 -69.68 -27.64 8.47
C ASP A 641 -68.24 -27.14 8.71
N SER A 642 -67.94 -25.85 8.62
CA SER A 642 -66.61 -25.35 9.03
C SER A 642 -66.73 -23.91 9.47
N THR A 643 -67.05 -23.78 10.76
CA THR A 643 -66.83 -22.60 11.58
C THR A 643 -65.35 -22.37 11.82
N VAL A 644 -64.96 -21.10 11.67
CA VAL A 644 -63.65 -20.53 11.94
C VAL A 644 -63.51 -20.32 13.45
N VAL A 645 -62.38 -20.74 14.04
CA VAL A 645 -61.92 -20.28 15.35
C VAL A 645 -60.50 -19.75 15.18
N TYR A 646 -60.29 -18.53 15.68
CA TYR A 646 -59.02 -17.81 15.74
C TYR A 646 -58.01 -18.52 16.66
N SER A 647 -56.76 -18.63 16.19
CA SER A 647 -55.53 -18.30 16.94
C SER A 647 -54.37 -18.18 15.97
#